data_AF-A0A7C4IXB9-F1
#
_entry.id   AF-A0A7C4IXB9-F1
#
_cell.length_a   1.000
_cell.length_b   1.000
_cell.length_c   1.000
_cell.angle_alpha   90.00
_cell.angle_beta   90.00
_cell.angle_gamma   90.00
#
_symmetry.space_group_name_H-M   'P 1'
#
loop_
_entity.id
_entity.type
_entity.pdbx_description
1 polymer ?
#
loop_
_entity_poly.entity_id
_entity_poly.type
_entity_poly.pdbx_seq_one_letter_code
_entity_poly.pdbx_strand_id
1 'polypeptide(L)'
;MESLSGVKGNFRVTLRKTPRYIDAAKCTACGDCAKVCPVQLPSEYDQGLAMRRAAYKKYAQAIPGAYAIQKADKAPCRLACPAGLNVQGYVQMVKEGKYREALQIILEDLPLPGVLGRICPHGCEEACRRAEKDEPVAIRDLKRLAADRFDVRQIPVACAPFREEKVAIIGSGPAGLSAAYHLARKGVRSTIYEALPRPGGMLRVGIPEHRLPRRVLDQEIEFITGLGVEIKTNTPLGPDLTVEDLFQQRYKAVYLAMGAHKGIELGIPGEKAQGVRQGVEFLRELNLNGSVEIGKKVAVIGGGNVAIDVARSAVRLGAGEVQIIYRRTRAEMPAWEEERAAAEAEGVKITYLSAPQEILTEEGRVKGLRCIRMKLGEPDSSGRRRPIPIPGSEYDIEVDQVIPAVGQIPDLSAVEDLAGLSVTRWGTAEVDTVTYATGREGVFAGGDLQTGPWIAIGAVAAGREAAESIVRYLEGRDLAEGRKPPSPEHPVYRPIPEEEPRKKRADISFLPVKERLGNFNEVELGYEESAGQQEAGRCLNCGYCCECYQCVAACGPHAVTLETHAQQPQTVELEVGSVILAPGFVPFDPSRYETYHYLHHPNIVTSMEFERLLSASGPTLGHLVRPSDHKEPRKIAWLQCVGSRDINRCDHGYCSSVCCMYAIKEAVIAKEHAKGDLDTAIFFMDMRTHGKDFERYYNSAREKHGVRFIRSRIHTIDSLADTGDLVLRYAAETGELVEERFDLVVLSVGLETSKDTLELAARLGLATSEGQFCKTLPFSPVHTSRDGIYVCGVFQGPKDIPQSVTEASAAACAAAVDLSRGRWTQTRTKQLPEELDVSNLEPRIGVFVCNCGTNIGGIVNVPAVADYAATLPHVVHVEHNLFTCAQDTQDRMKSLIQEHRLNRVVVAACSPRTHEPLFQETLQACGLNKFLFEMANIRNQDSWVHSSDPASATDKAKDLVRMAVARAALLKP
;
A
#
# COMPACT_ATOMS: atom_id res chain seq x y z
N MET A 1 4.98 -24.00 6.71
CA MET A 1 5.60 -25.22 6.16
C MET A 1 4.70 -25.74 5.06
N GLU A 2 5.25 -26.05 3.89
CA GLU A 2 4.47 -26.52 2.73
C GLU A 2 4.35 -28.04 2.72
N SER A 3 5.44 -28.75 3.00
CA SER A 3 5.46 -30.21 3.11
C SER A 3 6.54 -30.72 4.07
N LEU A 4 6.35 -31.94 4.56
CA LEU A 4 7.31 -32.66 5.40
C LEU A 4 7.35 -34.14 5.01
N SER A 5 8.44 -34.58 4.40
CA SER A 5 8.69 -35.99 4.05
C SER A 5 9.83 -36.58 4.89
N GLY A 6 9.94 -37.91 4.88
CA GLY A 6 10.94 -38.63 5.67
C GLY A 6 10.41 -39.13 7.01
N VAL A 7 11.35 -39.62 7.82
CA VAL A 7 11.10 -40.35 9.07
C VAL A 7 11.88 -39.73 10.22
N LYS A 8 11.54 -40.12 11.45
CA LYS A 8 12.27 -39.72 12.67
C LYS A 8 13.79 -39.81 12.47
N GLY A 9 14.49 -38.71 12.75
CA GLY A 9 15.94 -38.59 12.57
C GLY A 9 16.40 -38.11 11.19
N ASN A 10 15.52 -38.12 10.18
CA ASN A 10 15.84 -37.70 8.81
C ASN A 10 14.58 -37.19 8.07
N PHE A 11 14.21 -35.94 8.31
CA PHE A 11 13.14 -35.26 7.61
C PHE A 11 13.66 -34.27 6.57
N ARG A 12 12.91 -34.13 5.48
CA ARG A 12 13.04 -33.04 4.53
C ARG A 12 11.83 -32.13 4.64
N VAL A 13 12.09 -30.88 4.97
CA VAL A 13 11.09 -29.83 5.19
C VAL A 13 11.11 -28.87 4.03
N THR A 14 9.97 -28.62 3.40
CA THR A 14 9.82 -27.53 2.43
C THR A 14 9.11 -26.37 3.11
N LEU A 15 9.76 -25.19 3.11
CA LEU A 15 9.27 -23.96 3.71
C LEU A 15 9.07 -22.88 2.65
N ARG A 16 7.93 -22.18 2.71
CA ARG A 16 7.77 -20.91 2.02
C ARG A 16 8.30 -19.78 2.91
N LYS A 17 9.37 -19.14 2.48
CA LYS A 17 9.97 -17.97 3.14
C LYS A 17 9.40 -16.70 2.52
N THR A 18 8.54 -16.02 3.27
CA THR A 18 8.02 -14.69 2.88
C THR A 18 9.13 -13.63 3.02
N PRO A 19 9.29 -12.72 2.06
CA PRO A 19 10.29 -11.66 2.15
C PRO A 19 9.96 -10.69 3.28
N ARG A 20 11.01 -10.17 3.92
CA ARG A 20 10.92 -9.04 4.85
C ARG A 20 10.95 -7.69 4.13
N TYR A 21 11.49 -7.68 2.91
CA TYR A 21 11.80 -6.52 2.08
C TYR A 21 12.79 -5.52 2.70
N ILE A 22 13.37 -5.89 3.85
CA ILE A 22 14.40 -5.16 4.57
C ILE A 22 15.46 -6.20 4.97
N ASP A 23 16.72 -5.87 4.74
CA ASP A 23 17.85 -6.67 5.18
C ASP A 23 18.00 -6.56 6.71
N ALA A 24 17.68 -7.65 7.41
CA ALA A 24 17.76 -7.71 8.86
C ALA A 24 19.20 -7.60 9.39
N ALA A 25 20.21 -7.90 8.59
CA ALA A 25 21.62 -7.80 9.01
C ALA A 25 22.14 -6.35 8.99
N LYS A 26 21.55 -5.49 8.15
CA LYS A 26 21.92 -4.05 8.05
C LYS A 26 20.99 -3.13 8.83
N CYS A 27 19.79 -3.61 9.19
CA CYS A 27 18.78 -2.79 9.84
C CYS A 27 19.20 -2.43 11.27
N THR A 28 19.36 -1.14 11.54
CA THR A 28 19.67 -0.59 12.88
C THR A 28 18.43 -0.36 13.74
N ALA A 29 17.23 -0.74 13.26
CA ALA A 29 15.95 -0.53 13.92
C ALA A 29 15.61 0.94 14.28
N CYS A 30 16.17 1.93 13.57
CA CYS A 30 15.92 3.37 13.83
C CYS A 30 14.48 3.84 13.55
N GLY A 31 13.72 3.11 12.73
CA GLY A 31 12.33 3.41 12.41
C GLY A 31 12.09 4.50 11.35
N ASP A 32 13.13 5.03 10.72
CA ASP A 32 12.97 6.11 9.72
C ASP A 32 12.12 5.67 8.52
N CYS A 33 12.22 4.40 8.11
CA CYS A 33 11.35 3.83 7.07
C CYS A 33 9.86 3.87 7.44
N ALA A 34 9.51 3.74 8.72
CA ALA A 34 8.14 3.85 9.19
C ALA A 34 7.68 5.31 9.24
N LYS A 35 8.54 6.24 9.69
CA LYS A 35 8.22 7.68 9.77
C LYS A 35 7.83 8.28 8.42
N VAL A 36 8.51 7.89 7.34
CA VAL A 36 8.25 8.41 5.98
C VAL A 36 7.16 7.65 5.23
N CYS A 37 6.65 6.54 5.78
CA CYS A 37 5.66 5.70 5.10
C CYS A 37 4.26 6.37 5.15
N PRO A 38 3.63 6.66 3.98
CA PRO A 38 2.33 7.35 3.94
C PRO A 38 1.15 6.42 4.27
N VAL A 39 1.36 5.11 4.15
CA VAL A 39 0.31 4.11 4.34
C VAL A 39 0.10 3.85 5.83
N GLN A 40 -1.16 3.95 6.25
CA GLN A 40 -1.62 3.57 7.60
C GLN A 40 -2.50 2.33 7.50
N LEU A 41 -2.30 1.39 8.43
CA LEU A 41 -2.98 0.10 8.53
C LEU A 41 -3.32 -0.16 10.01
N PRO A 42 -4.39 -0.89 10.34
CA PRO A 42 -4.64 -1.33 11.71
C PRO A 42 -3.45 -2.15 12.25
N SER A 43 -3.09 -1.95 13.51
CA SER A 43 -2.03 -2.70 14.21
C SER A 43 -2.59 -4.02 14.73
N GLU A 44 -2.22 -5.14 14.13
CA GLU A 44 -2.65 -6.48 14.59
C GLU A 44 -2.06 -6.81 15.97
N TYR A 45 -0.89 -6.25 16.30
CA TYR A 45 -0.28 -6.42 17.63
C TYR A 45 -1.10 -5.71 18.72
N ASP A 46 -1.65 -4.54 18.40
CA ASP A 46 -2.51 -3.76 19.30
C ASP A 46 -4.00 -4.07 19.15
N GLN A 47 -4.34 -5.24 18.59
CA GLN A 47 -5.73 -5.68 18.40
C GLN A 47 -6.60 -4.69 17.59
N GLY A 48 -6.00 -3.89 16.71
CA GLY A 48 -6.72 -2.88 15.93
C GLY A 48 -7.02 -1.58 16.67
N LEU A 49 -6.66 -1.46 17.95
CA LEU A 49 -6.84 -0.24 18.76
C LEU A 49 -5.92 0.93 18.33
N ALA A 50 -4.91 0.64 17.52
CA ALA A 50 -3.96 1.62 17.02
C ALA A 50 -3.71 1.42 15.51
N MET A 51 -3.22 2.47 14.86
CA MET A 51 -2.73 2.40 13.48
C MET A 51 -1.21 2.23 13.46
N ARG A 52 -0.72 1.40 12.56
CA ARG A 52 0.70 1.25 12.21
C ARG A 52 0.94 1.61 10.76
N ARG A 53 2.21 1.69 10.37
CA ARG A 53 2.63 1.95 8.98
C ARG A 53 2.81 0.63 8.21
N ALA A 54 2.88 0.70 6.88
CA ALA A 54 3.19 -0.48 6.06
C ALA A 54 4.64 -0.96 6.26
N ALA A 55 5.58 -0.04 6.54
CA ALA A 55 6.88 -0.37 7.11
C ALA A 55 6.76 -0.40 8.64
N TYR A 56 6.97 -1.56 9.28
CA TYR A 56 6.63 -1.78 10.68
C TYR A 56 7.65 -2.68 11.39
N LYS A 57 7.73 -2.54 12.71
CA LYS A 57 8.35 -3.50 13.61
C LYS A 57 7.20 -4.23 14.33
N LYS A 58 7.23 -5.56 14.38
CA LYS A 58 6.09 -6.36 14.85
C LYS A 58 5.67 -5.99 16.28
N TYR A 59 6.65 -5.73 17.15
CA TYR A 59 6.49 -5.20 18.51
C TYR A 59 7.84 -4.66 18.99
N ALA A 60 7.85 -3.87 20.07
CA ALA A 60 9.05 -3.16 20.54
C ALA A 60 10.28 -4.06 20.75
N GLN A 61 10.06 -5.26 21.31
CA GLN A 61 11.11 -6.25 21.61
C GLN A 61 11.21 -7.39 20.58
N ALA A 62 10.76 -7.16 19.34
CA ALA A 62 10.77 -8.20 18.30
C ALA A 62 12.18 -8.79 18.09
N ILE A 63 12.26 -10.10 17.83
CA ILE A 63 13.49 -10.80 17.47
C ILE A 63 13.32 -11.42 16.07
N PRO A 64 14.20 -11.09 15.09
CA PRO A 64 15.19 -10.03 15.15
C PRO A 64 14.53 -8.65 15.30
N GLY A 65 15.23 -7.69 15.92
CA GLY A 65 14.77 -6.32 16.17
C GLY A 65 14.55 -5.46 14.92
N ALA A 66 14.61 -6.06 13.72
CA ALA A 66 14.51 -5.38 12.44
C ALA A 66 13.06 -5.07 12.05
N TYR A 67 12.90 -4.00 11.27
CA TYR A 67 11.63 -3.67 10.59
C TYR A 67 11.34 -4.66 9.45
N ALA A 68 10.11 -4.62 8.96
CA ALA A 68 9.63 -5.32 7.78
C ALA A 68 8.69 -4.40 7.00
N ILE A 69 8.43 -4.73 5.73
CA ILE A 69 7.40 -4.04 4.94
C ILE A 69 6.30 -5.05 4.61
N GLN A 70 5.05 -4.70 4.88
CA GLN A 70 3.93 -5.51 4.43
C GLN A 70 3.60 -5.15 2.98
N LYS A 71 3.61 -6.15 2.10
CA LYS A 71 3.28 -6.00 0.68
C LYS A 71 2.28 -7.08 0.27
N ALA A 72 1.40 -6.71 -0.65
CA ALA A 72 0.55 -7.61 -1.42
C ALA A 72 0.90 -7.47 -2.91
N ASP A 73 0.11 -8.05 -3.81
CA ASP A 73 0.28 -7.84 -5.25
C ASP A 73 0.01 -6.40 -5.64
N LYS A 74 0.49 -6.00 -6.84
CA LYS A 74 0.33 -4.65 -7.38
C LYS A 74 -1.15 -4.29 -7.41
N ALA A 75 -1.48 -3.09 -6.94
CA ALA A 75 -2.86 -2.63 -6.86
C ALA A 75 -3.60 -2.72 -8.22
N PRO A 76 -4.90 -3.06 -8.24
CA PRO A 76 -5.69 -3.19 -9.48
C PRO A 76 -5.61 -1.98 -10.41
N CYS A 77 -5.62 -0.77 -9.84
CA CYS A 77 -5.51 0.48 -10.59
C CYS A 77 -4.17 0.64 -11.34
N ARG A 78 -3.09 0.00 -10.83
CA ARG A 78 -1.79 -0.05 -11.51
C ARG A 78 -1.80 -1.08 -12.65
N LEU A 79 -2.40 -2.25 -12.41
CA LEU A 79 -2.51 -3.32 -13.42
C LEU A 79 -3.41 -2.92 -14.59
N ALA A 80 -4.48 -2.16 -14.33
CA ALA A 80 -5.40 -1.66 -15.35
C ALA A 80 -4.84 -0.47 -16.16
N CYS A 81 -3.78 0.18 -15.69
CA CYS A 81 -3.15 1.26 -16.43
C CYS A 81 -2.26 0.67 -17.55
N PRO A 82 -2.47 1.01 -18.83
CA PRO A 82 -1.62 0.49 -19.92
C PRO A 82 -0.13 0.82 -19.74
N ALA A 83 0.18 1.97 -19.13
CA ALA A 83 1.54 2.37 -18.81
C ALA A 83 2.05 1.80 -17.46
N GLY A 84 1.25 1.03 -16.72
CA GLY A 84 1.67 0.39 -15.47
C GLY A 84 2.04 1.35 -14.32
N LEU A 85 1.53 2.58 -14.36
CA LEU A 85 1.88 3.66 -13.42
C LEU A 85 1.67 3.25 -11.97
N ASN A 86 2.53 3.72 -11.07
CA ASN A 86 2.35 3.52 -9.64
C ASN A 86 1.23 4.43 -9.06
N VAL A 87 -0.02 4.10 -9.40
CA VAL A 87 -1.23 4.82 -8.99
C VAL A 87 -1.34 4.95 -7.49
N GLN A 88 -1.21 3.83 -6.75
CA GLN A 88 -1.31 3.87 -5.30
C GLN A 88 -0.21 4.77 -4.69
N GLY A 89 1.01 4.74 -5.24
CA GLY A 89 2.13 5.57 -4.80
C GLY A 89 1.84 7.06 -4.85
N TYR A 90 1.51 7.59 -6.04
CA TYR A 90 1.26 9.03 -6.17
C TYR A 90 -0.03 9.48 -5.48
N VAL A 91 -1.07 8.64 -5.42
CA VAL A 91 -2.29 8.96 -4.65
C VAL A 91 -1.96 9.09 -3.16
N GLN A 92 -1.12 8.22 -2.60
CA GLN A 92 -0.71 8.34 -1.20
C GLN A 92 0.19 9.57 -0.96
N MET A 93 0.99 10.00 -1.93
CA MET A 93 1.74 11.27 -1.82
C MET A 93 0.81 12.49 -1.87
N VAL A 94 -0.21 12.47 -2.75
CA VAL A 94 -1.24 13.52 -2.80
C VAL A 94 -1.99 13.61 -1.47
N LYS A 95 -2.36 12.48 -0.85
CA LYS A 95 -2.97 12.44 0.49
C LYS A 95 -2.12 13.16 1.55
N GLU A 96 -0.80 13.01 1.51
CA GLU A 96 0.12 13.63 2.45
C GLU A 96 0.52 15.08 2.06
N GLY A 97 -0.05 15.65 0.99
CA GLY A 97 0.31 16.98 0.48
C GLY A 97 1.68 17.05 -0.20
N LYS A 98 2.30 15.90 -0.50
CA LYS A 98 3.62 15.76 -1.10
C LYS A 98 3.55 15.73 -2.63
N TYR A 99 3.07 16.80 -3.24
CA TYR A 99 2.80 16.81 -4.69
C TYR A 99 4.08 16.71 -5.55
N ARG A 100 5.22 17.20 -5.06
CA ARG A 100 6.52 17.05 -5.75
C ARG A 100 6.93 15.58 -5.85
N GLU A 101 6.82 14.84 -4.75
CA GLU A 101 7.09 13.40 -4.70
C GLU A 101 6.05 12.60 -5.49
N ALA A 102 4.78 13.03 -5.49
CA ALA A 102 3.74 12.45 -6.35
C ALA A 102 4.13 12.56 -7.83
N LEU A 103 4.61 13.74 -8.27
CA LEU A 103 5.09 13.95 -9.62
C LEU A 103 6.33 13.14 -9.95
N GLN A 104 7.31 13.04 -9.04
CA GLN A 104 8.48 12.19 -9.23
C GLN A 104 8.09 10.73 -9.50
N ILE A 105 7.12 10.20 -8.74
CA ILE A 105 6.59 8.84 -8.96
C ILE A 105 5.91 8.72 -10.32
N ILE A 106 5.13 9.71 -10.76
CA ILE A 106 4.46 9.67 -12.07
C ILE A 106 5.49 9.70 -13.20
N LEU A 107 6.50 10.57 -13.10
CA LEU A 107 7.55 10.76 -14.09
C LEU A 107 8.46 9.54 -14.24
N GLU A 108 8.47 8.58 -13.30
CA GLU A 108 9.18 7.31 -13.51
C GLU A 108 8.73 6.59 -14.78
N ASP A 109 7.45 6.71 -15.15
CA ASP A 109 6.85 5.98 -16.26
C ASP A 109 6.15 6.88 -17.31
N LEU A 110 5.59 8.02 -16.89
CA LEU A 110 4.77 8.91 -17.73
C LEU A 110 5.38 10.31 -17.83
N PRO A 111 5.84 10.75 -19.01
CA PRO A 111 6.37 12.10 -19.21
C PRO A 111 5.32 13.19 -19.42
N LEU A 112 4.03 12.83 -19.49
CA LEU A 112 2.93 13.74 -19.79
C LEU A 112 1.86 13.77 -18.65
N PRO A 113 2.24 14.00 -17.38
CA PRO A 113 1.34 13.89 -16.23
C PRO A 113 0.13 14.83 -16.26
N GLY A 114 0.33 16.10 -16.60
CA GLY A 114 -0.68 17.15 -16.70
C GLY A 114 -1.59 17.01 -17.92
N VAL A 115 -1.08 16.53 -19.06
CA VAL A 115 -1.91 16.17 -20.21
C VAL A 115 -2.81 14.98 -19.85
N LEU A 116 -2.24 13.87 -19.36
CA LEU A 116 -2.99 12.66 -19.02
C LEU A 116 -3.83 12.82 -17.73
N GLY A 117 -3.60 13.85 -16.93
CA GLY A 117 -4.50 14.27 -15.86
C GLY A 117 -5.81 14.87 -16.37
N ARG A 118 -5.89 15.28 -17.64
CA ARG A 118 -7.08 15.89 -18.26
C ARG A 118 -7.80 14.92 -19.19
N ILE A 119 -7.05 14.26 -20.06
CA ILE A 119 -7.62 13.53 -21.20
C ILE A 119 -7.64 12.00 -21.02
N CYS A 120 -7.20 11.46 -19.89
CA CYS A 120 -7.14 10.01 -19.73
C CYS A 120 -8.56 9.42 -19.53
N PRO A 121 -8.91 8.30 -20.21
CA PRO A 121 -10.15 7.55 -19.98
C PRO A 121 -10.18 6.81 -18.64
N HIS A 122 -9.13 6.94 -17.82
CA HIS A 122 -9.13 6.53 -16.42
C HIS A 122 -9.57 5.07 -16.15
N GLY A 123 -9.18 4.09 -16.99
CA GLY A 123 -9.44 2.66 -16.73
C GLY A 123 -8.90 2.14 -15.39
N CYS A 124 -7.96 2.86 -14.78
CA CYS A 124 -7.54 2.64 -13.39
C CYS A 124 -8.64 2.86 -12.34
N GLU A 125 -9.62 3.73 -12.62
CA GLU A 125 -10.80 4.00 -11.79
C GLU A 125 -11.84 2.89 -11.94
N GLU A 126 -12.01 2.34 -13.15
CA GLU A 126 -12.87 1.17 -13.40
C GLU A 126 -12.42 -0.06 -12.58
N ALA A 127 -11.11 -0.27 -12.48
CA ALA A 127 -10.53 -1.34 -11.66
C ALA A 127 -10.44 -0.99 -10.16
N CYS A 128 -10.85 0.20 -9.74
CA CYS A 128 -10.70 0.63 -8.35
C CYS A 128 -11.68 -0.11 -7.43
N ARG A 129 -11.13 -0.93 -6.53
CA ARG A 129 -11.90 -1.69 -5.53
C ARG A 129 -12.70 -0.83 -4.54
N ARG A 130 -12.48 0.50 -4.51
CA ARG A 130 -13.32 1.40 -3.71
C ARG A 130 -14.79 1.37 -4.16
N ALA A 131 -15.03 1.07 -5.45
CA ALA A 131 -16.36 0.88 -6.01
C ALA A 131 -17.14 -0.30 -5.36
N GLU A 132 -16.47 -1.22 -4.66
CA GLU A 132 -17.15 -2.25 -3.85
C GLU A 132 -17.87 -1.68 -2.62
N LYS A 133 -17.54 -0.44 -2.20
CA LYS A 133 -18.14 0.25 -1.04
C LYS A 133 -18.94 1.48 -1.44
N ASP A 134 -18.38 2.33 -2.31
CA ASP A 134 -19.01 3.55 -2.81
C ASP A 134 -18.58 3.85 -4.26
N GLU A 135 -17.89 4.96 -4.50
CA GLU A 135 -17.44 5.40 -5.84
C GLU A 135 -15.93 5.20 -5.98
N PRO A 136 -15.39 4.97 -7.17
CA PRO A 136 -13.94 4.87 -7.35
C PRO A 136 -13.22 6.16 -6.89
N VAL A 137 -11.94 6.02 -6.56
CA VAL A 137 -11.06 7.17 -6.29
C VAL A 137 -10.85 7.93 -7.60
N ALA A 138 -10.91 9.27 -7.56
CA ALA A 138 -10.71 10.16 -8.70
C ALA A 138 -9.25 10.25 -9.17
N ILE A 139 -8.68 9.11 -9.56
CA ILE A 139 -7.26 8.92 -9.85
C ILE A 139 -6.75 9.87 -10.95
N ARG A 140 -7.54 10.11 -11.99
CA ARG A 140 -7.20 11.04 -13.08
C ARG A 140 -7.05 12.45 -12.55
N ASP A 141 -8.01 12.90 -11.76
CA ASP A 141 -8.09 14.26 -11.24
C ASP A 141 -7.02 14.51 -10.16
N LEU A 142 -6.69 13.49 -9.36
CA LEU A 142 -5.57 13.55 -8.41
C LEU A 142 -4.20 13.63 -9.13
N LYS A 143 -4.05 12.96 -10.29
CA LYS A 143 -2.87 13.11 -11.14
C LYS A 143 -2.76 14.53 -11.68
N ARG A 144 -3.88 15.09 -12.16
CA ARG A 144 -3.94 16.50 -12.57
C ARG A 144 -3.57 17.44 -11.44
N LEU A 145 -4.13 17.24 -10.24
CA LEU A 145 -3.80 18.07 -9.08
C LEU A 145 -2.30 18.04 -8.79
N ALA A 146 -1.65 16.88 -8.80
CA ALA A 146 -0.21 16.80 -8.61
C ALA A 146 0.57 17.59 -9.68
N ALA A 147 0.16 17.48 -10.95
CA ALA A 147 0.79 18.17 -12.07
C ALA A 147 0.54 19.68 -12.11
N ASP A 148 -0.62 20.14 -11.67
CA ASP A 148 -0.95 21.57 -11.67
C ASP A 148 -0.30 22.32 -10.50
N ARG A 149 0.17 21.62 -9.44
CA ARG A 149 0.80 22.22 -8.24
C ARG A 149 2.29 22.51 -8.38
N PHE A 150 2.98 21.82 -9.28
CA PHE A 150 4.42 21.97 -9.46
C PHE A 150 4.78 22.03 -10.95
N ASP A 151 5.71 22.91 -11.30
CA ASP A 151 6.25 22.95 -12.65
C ASP A 151 7.08 21.69 -12.91
N VAL A 152 6.63 20.87 -13.86
CA VAL A 152 7.29 19.62 -14.26
C VAL A 152 8.76 19.82 -14.65
N ARG A 153 9.10 20.99 -15.21
CA ARG A 153 10.47 21.35 -15.63
C ARG A 153 11.44 21.49 -14.46
N GLN A 154 10.93 21.64 -13.24
CA GLN A 154 11.73 21.78 -12.01
C GLN A 154 11.92 20.44 -11.27
N ILE A 155 11.32 19.36 -11.77
CA ILE A 155 11.45 18.04 -11.16
C ILE A 155 12.71 17.37 -11.71
N PRO A 156 13.70 17.04 -10.84
CA PRO A 156 14.91 16.37 -11.30
C PRO A 156 14.56 14.95 -11.76
N VAL A 157 14.97 14.61 -12.98
CA VAL A 157 14.92 13.26 -13.51
C VAL A 157 16.34 12.77 -13.74
N ALA A 158 16.66 11.60 -13.17
CA ALA A 158 17.96 10.99 -13.36
C ALA A 158 18.10 10.47 -14.80
N CYS A 159 19.15 10.92 -15.47
CA CYS A 159 19.56 10.45 -16.80
C CYS A 159 20.95 9.82 -16.71
N ALA A 160 21.14 8.71 -17.41
CA ALA A 160 22.48 8.13 -17.60
C ALA A 160 23.37 9.05 -18.45
N PRO A 161 24.72 8.92 -18.36
CA PRO A 161 25.63 9.67 -19.21
C PRO A 161 25.33 9.50 -20.70
N PHE A 162 25.56 10.54 -21.49
CA PHE A 162 25.30 10.51 -22.92
C PHE A 162 26.14 9.43 -23.62
N ARG A 163 25.47 8.72 -24.52
CA ARG A 163 26.02 7.72 -25.43
C ARG A 163 26.34 8.33 -26.80
N GLU A 164 27.14 7.65 -27.61
CA GLU A 164 27.48 8.10 -28.96
C GLU A 164 26.36 7.81 -29.98
N GLU A 165 25.62 6.73 -29.75
CA GLU A 165 24.53 6.28 -30.59
C GLU A 165 23.37 7.29 -30.61
N LYS A 166 22.77 7.46 -31.79
CA LYS A 166 21.62 8.33 -32.00
C LYS A 166 20.44 7.56 -32.58
N VAL A 167 19.23 7.96 -32.20
CA VAL A 167 17.96 7.37 -32.63
C VAL A 167 17.09 8.42 -33.32
N ALA A 168 16.46 8.08 -34.42
CA ALA A 168 15.45 8.94 -35.06
C ALA A 168 14.05 8.48 -34.66
N ILE A 169 13.16 9.42 -34.38
CA ILE A 169 11.77 9.17 -34.02
C ILE A 169 10.89 9.94 -35.01
N ILE A 170 9.91 9.28 -35.61
CA ILE A 170 9.04 9.88 -36.62
C ILE A 170 7.68 10.14 -36.01
N GLY A 171 7.35 11.42 -35.80
CA GLY A 171 6.12 11.87 -35.16
C GLY A 171 6.32 12.27 -33.69
N SER A 172 5.80 13.43 -33.33
CA SER A 172 5.87 14.00 -31.97
C SER A 172 4.60 13.78 -31.15
N GLY A 173 3.82 12.75 -31.47
CA GLY A 173 2.67 12.34 -30.67
C GLY A 173 3.07 11.71 -29.31
N PRO A 174 2.10 11.23 -28.51
CA PRO A 174 2.38 10.63 -27.20
C PRO A 174 3.40 9.49 -27.25
N ALA A 175 3.34 8.64 -28.29
CA ALA A 175 4.29 7.54 -28.47
C ALA A 175 5.71 8.04 -28.72
N GLY A 176 5.90 8.98 -29.64
CA GLY A 176 7.22 9.54 -29.96
C GLY A 176 7.83 10.33 -28.80
N LEU A 177 7.03 11.16 -28.13
CA LEU A 177 7.45 11.90 -26.93
C LEU A 177 7.84 10.95 -25.79
N SER A 178 7.06 9.88 -25.56
CA SER A 178 7.38 8.86 -24.56
C SER A 178 8.66 8.10 -24.89
N ALA A 179 8.83 7.68 -26.14
CA ALA A 179 10.06 7.00 -26.57
C ALA A 179 11.29 7.89 -26.37
N ALA A 180 11.22 9.16 -26.79
CA ALA A 180 12.30 10.12 -26.64
C ALA A 180 12.66 10.36 -25.17
N TYR A 181 11.66 10.51 -24.31
CA TYR A 181 11.85 10.67 -22.86
C TYR A 181 12.60 9.49 -22.25
N HIS A 182 12.15 8.26 -22.53
CA HIS A 182 12.76 7.06 -21.97
C HIS A 182 14.16 6.78 -22.53
N LEU A 183 14.40 7.09 -23.82
CA LEU A 183 15.74 7.04 -24.42
C LEU A 183 16.70 8.05 -23.77
N ALA A 184 16.26 9.29 -23.55
CA ALA A 184 17.06 10.33 -22.91
C ALA A 184 17.47 9.93 -21.49
N ARG A 185 16.58 9.31 -20.71
CA ARG A 185 16.91 8.77 -19.37
C ARG A 185 17.97 7.69 -19.40
N LYS A 186 18.11 6.96 -20.51
CA LYS A 186 19.14 5.94 -20.75
C LYS A 186 20.40 6.52 -21.42
N GLY A 187 20.50 7.85 -21.56
CA GLY A 187 21.63 8.53 -22.17
C GLY A 187 21.66 8.46 -23.70
N VAL A 188 20.64 7.90 -24.35
CA VAL A 188 20.56 7.79 -25.80
C VAL A 188 19.99 9.09 -26.38
N ARG A 189 20.72 9.70 -27.31
CA ARG A 189 20.26 10.93 -27.98
C ARG A 189 19.22 10.60 -29.04
N SER A 190 18.14 11.36 -29.07
CA SER A 190 17.08 11.19 -30.07
C SER A 190 16.69 12.49 -30.75
N THR A 191 16.39 12.41 -32.04
CA THR A 191 15.78 13.50 -32.82
C THR A 191 14.39 13.08 -33.27
N ILE A 192 13.37 13.86 -32.91
CA ILE A 192 12.01 13.69 -33.38
C ILE A 192 11.83 14.50 -34.67
N TYR A 193 11.38 13.85 -35.73
CA TYR A 193 10.99 14.46 -36.99
C TYR A 193 9.47 14.58 -37.02
N GLU A 194 8.96 15.82 -37.02
CA GLU A 194 7.54 16.14 -36.96
C GLU A 194 7.10 16.80 -38.27
N ALA A 195 6.06 16.23 -38.89
CA ALA A 195 5.52 16.72 -40.15
C ALA A 195 4.86 18.11 -40.00
N LEU A 196 4.21 18.36 -38.88
CA LEU A 196 3.47 19.59 -38.59
C LEU A 196 4.39 20.73 -38.14
N PRO A 197 3.94 22.00 -38.20
CA PRO A 197 4.72 23.14 -37.75
C PRO A 197 4.92 23.20 -36.22
N ARG A 198 4.17 22.40 -35.44
CA ARG A 198 4.21 22.39 -33.97
C ARG A 198 4.14 20.95 -33.44
N PRO A 199 4.90 20.61 -32.39
CA PRO A 199 4.95 19.25 -31.86
C PRO A 199 3.78 18.90 -30.94
N GLY A 200 3.49 17.61 -30.78
CA GLY A 200 2.44 17.08 -29.91
C GLY A 200 1.48 16.11 -30.61
N GLY A 201 1.59 15.95 -31.94
CA GLY A 201 0.71 15.09 -32.74
C GLY A 201 -0.76 15.33 -32.44
N MET A 202 -1.54 14.25 -32.30
CA MET A 202 -2.99 14.32 -32.02
C MET A 202 -3.34 15.00 -30.68
N LEU A 203 -2.41 15.11 -29.71
CA LEU A 203 -2.66 15.91 -28.50
C LEU A 203 -2.81 17.39 -28.85
N ARG A 204 -2.02 17.88 -29.80
CA ARG A 204 -2.10 19.26 -30.28
C ARG A 204 -3.24 19.45 -31.27
N VAL A 205 -3.29 18.62 -32.31
CA VAL A 205 -4.19 18.91 -33.44
C VAL A 205 -5.55 18.23 -33.34
N GLY A 206 -5.67 17.18 -32.53
CA GLY A 206 -6.92 16.44 -32.36
C GLY A 206 -7.75 16.89 -31.16
N ILE A 207 -7.13 17.30 -30.06
CA ILE A 207 -7.84 17.66 -28.82
C ILE A 207 -7.99 19.19 -28.72
N PRO A 208 -9.22 19.72 -28.60
CA PRO A 208 -9.45 21.15 -28.42
C PRO A 208 -8.85 21.73 -27.13
N GLU A 209 -8.54 23.02 -27.17
CA GLU A 209 -7.87 23.71 -26.05
C GLU A 209 -8.70 23.78 -24.76
N HIS A 210 -10.03 23.74 -24.86
CA HIS A 210 -10.92 23.74 -23.68
C HIS A 210 -10.87 22.43 -22.87
N ARG A 211 -10.28 21.37 -23.43
CA ARG A 211 -10.00 20.10 -22.74
C ARG A 211 -8.52 19.95 -22.44
N LEU A 212 -7.66 20.41 -23.35
CA LEU A 212 -6.21 20.34 -23.19
C LEU A 212 -5.54 21.70 -23.51
N PRO A 213 -5.29 22.53 -22.47
CA PRO A 213 -4.64 23.82 -22.64
C PRO A 213 -3.27 23.69 -23.31
N ARG A 214 -2.98 24.54 -24.30
CA ARG A 214 -1.70 24.48 -25.05
C ARG A 214 -0.49 24.70 -24.16
N ARG A 215 -0.61 25.60 -23.18
CA ARG A 215 0.43 25.84 -22.16
C ARG A 215 0.90 24.58 -21.44
N VAL A 216 -0.02 23.65 -21.14
CA VAL A 216 0.30 22.42 -20.38
C VAL A 216 1.08 21.46 -21.27
N LEU A 217 0.64 21.28 -22.52
CA LEU A 217 1.34 20.46 -23.50
C LEU A 217 2.73 21.04 -23.82
N ASP A 218 2.83 22.36 -24.00
CA ASP A 218 4.10 23.04 -24.29
C ASP A 218 5.11 22.85 -23.15
N GLN A 219 4.69 23.03 -21.89
CA GLN A 219 5.53 22.83 -20.72
C GLN A 219 6.09 21.40 -20.61
N GLU A 220 5.28 20.39 -20.91
CA GLU A 220 5.72 18.99 -20.87
C GLU A 220 6.63 18.62 -22.05
N ILE A 221 6.39 19.18 -23.24
CA ILE A 221 7.30 19.03 -24.38
C ILE A 221 8.65 19.71 -24.08
N GLU A 222 8.64 20.92 -23.51
CA GLU A 222 9.84 21.63 -23.07
C GLU A 222 10.62 20.84 -22.01
N PHE A 223 9.92 20.19 -21.09
CA PHE A 223 10.55 19.30 -20.11
C PHE A 223 11.28 18.14 -20.80
N ILE A 224 10.66 17.50 -21.80
CA ILE A 224 11.30 16.41 -22.56
C ILE A 224 12.50 16.91 -23.37
N THR A 225 12.40 18.05 -24.06
CA THR A 225 13.53 18.62 -24.82
C THR A 225 14.66 19.08 -23.91
N GLY A 226 14.35 19.52 -22.68
CA GLY A 226 15.33 19.84 -21.64
C GLY A 226 16.24 18.67 -21.23
N LEU A 227 15.84 17.42 -21.54
CA LEU A 227 16.67 16.22 -21.33
C LEU A 227 17.66 15.94 -22.47
N GLY A 228 17.71 16.80 -23.50
CA GLY A 228 18.59 16.65 -24.66
C GLY A 228 17.92 16.00 -25.89
N VAL A 229 16.59 15.98 -25.93
CA VAL A 229 15.80 15.55 -27.11
C VAL A 229 15.67 16.71 -28.09
N GLU A 230 16.01 16.48 -29.36
CA GLU A 230 15.81 17.46 -30.43
C GLU A 230 14.48 17.21 -31.15
N ILE A 231 13.78 18.27 -31.54
CA ILE A 231 12.55 18.16 -32.35
C ILE A 231 12.68 19.06 -33.58
N LYS A 232 12.53 18.47 -34.77
CA LYS A 232 12.52 19.14 -36.07
C LYS A 232 11.11 19.14 -36.64
N THR A 233 10.45 20.29 -36.62
CA THR A 233 9.12 20.47 -37.21
C THR A 233 9.19 20.69 -38.72
N ASN A 234 8.05 20.63 -39.41
CA ASN A 234 7.96 20.74 -40.87
C ASN A 234 8.88 19.75 -41.62
N THR A 235 9.11 18.58 -41.04
CA THR A 235 10.01 17.56 -41.59
C THR A 235 9.27 16.22 -41.71
N PRO A 236 8.32 16.10 -42.65
CA PRO A 236 7.61 14.84 -42.89
C PRO A 236 8.56 13.78 -43.47
N LEU A 237 8.28 12.49 -43.22
CA LEU A 237 8.82 11.45 -44.08
C LEU A 237 8.17 11.53 -45.45
N GLY A 238 8.95 11.24 -46.49
CA GLY A 238 8.49 11.26 -47.87
C GLY A 238 9.67 11.22 -48.85
N PRO A 239 9.49 11.69 -50.09
CA PRO A 239 10.52 11.65 -51.12
C PRO A 239 11.83 12.36 -50.73
N ASP A 240 11.75 13.41 -49.91
CA ASP A 240 12.91 14.23 -49.50
C ASP A 240 13.62 13.71 -48.24
N LEU A 241 13.00 12.78 -47.51
CA LEU A 241 13.57 12.17 -46.31
C LEU A 241 12.95 10.80 -46.08
N THR A 242 13.71 9.75 -46.35
CA THR A 242 13.31 8.35 -46.15
C THR A 242 13.93 7.76 -44.88
N VAL A 243 13.43 6.59 -44.47
CA VAL A 243 14.01 5.82 -43.36
C VAL A 243 15.46 5.43 -43.65
N GLU A 244 15.80 5.12 -44.90
CA GLU A 244 17.18 4.77 -45.28
C GLU A 244 18.11 5.99 -45.25
N ASP A 245 17.63 7.19 -45.57
CA ASP A 245 18.40 8.43 -45.42
C ASP A 245 18.77 8.69 -43.96
N LEU A 246 17.89 8.32 -43.01
CA LEU A 246 18.19 8.41 -41.58
C LEU A 246 19.32 7.44 -41.18
N PHE A 247 19.32 6.21 -41.69
CA PHE A 247 20.44 5.29 -41.46
C PHE A 247 21.74 5.82 -42.09
N GLN A 248 21.69 6.45 -43.27
CA GLN A 248 22.84 7.12 -43.89
C GLN A 248 23.34 8.33 -43.06
N GLN A 249 22.45 9.02 -42.36
CA GLN A 249 22.77 10.05 -41.36
C GLN A 249 23.32 9.49 -40.03
N ARG A 250 23.65 8.19 -39.99
CA ARG A 250 24.21 7.44 -38.86
C ARG A 250 23.28 7.25 -37.67
N TYR A 251 21.96 7.37 -37.85
CA TYR A 251 21.03 6.86 -36.85
C TYR A 251 21.15 5.34 -36.75
N LYS A 252 21.17 4.81 -35.53
CA LYS A 252 21.31 3.37 -35.26
C LYS A 252 19.97 2.66 -35.20
N ALA A 253 18.91 3.38 -34.86
CA ALA A 253 17.55 2.86 -34.87
C ALA A 253 16.56 3.96 -35.27
N VAL A 254 15.41 3.55 -35.80
CA VAL A 254 14.30 4.43 -36.18
C VAL A 254 13.02 3.93 -35.50
N TYR A 255 12.28 4.84 -34.86
CA TYR A 255 10.97 4.56 -34.28
C TYR A 255 9.86 5.28 -35.05
N LEU A 256 8.95 4.52 -35.64
CA LEU A 256 7.80 5.03 -36.38
C LEU A 256 6.62 5.25 -35.42
N ALA A 257 6.29 6.52 -35.17
CA ALA A 257 5.25 6.98 -34.24
C ALA A 257 4.30 8.00 -34.89
N MET A 258 3.98 7.77 -36.17
CA MET A 258 3.28 8.72 -37.05
C MET A 258 1.78 8.91 -36.72
N GLY A 259 1.20 7.99 -35.93
CA GLY A 259 -0.19 8.04 -35.49
C GLY A 259 -1.22 7.81 -36.61
N ALA A 260 -2.50 8.02 -36.29
CA ALA A 260 -3.64 7.87 -37.22
C ALA A 260 -4.23 9.24 -37.59
N HIS A 261 -3.57 9.95 -38.51
CA HIS A 261 -3.89 11.34 -38.85
C HIS A 261 -4.90 11.49 -40.01
N LYS A 262 -5.32 10.40 -40.67
CA LYS A 262 -6.24 10.45 -41.82
C LYS A 262 -7.64 10.03 -41.40
N GLY A 263 -8.64 10.80 -41.81
CA GLY A 263 -10.04 10.45 -41.59
C GLY A 263 -10.56 9.35 -42.50
N ILE A 264 -11.57 8.62 -42.04
CA ILE A 264 -12.32 7.66 -42.88
C ILE A 264 -13.45 8.39 -43.59
N GLU A 265 -13.55 8.19 -44.91
CA GLU A 265 -14.65 8.66 -45.76
C GLU A 265 -15.94 7.84 -45.51
N LEU A 266 -17.11 8.47 -45.62
CA LEU A 266 -18.43 7.88 -45.48
C LEU A 266 -18.77 6.95 -46.65
N GLY A 267 -18.27 7.24 -47.86
CA GLY A 267 -18.55 6.49 -49.08
C GLY A 267 -19.98 6.68 -49.59
N ILE A 268 -20.57 7.87 -49.39
CA ILE A 268 -21.95 8.19 -49.81
C ILE A 268 -21.98 9.25 -50.92
N PRO A 269 -23.04 9.30 -51.75
CA PRO A 269 -23.20 10.34 -52.75
C PRO A 269 -23.18 11.75 -52.13
N GLY A 270 -22.51 12.69 -52.81
CA GLY A 270 -22.39 14.08 -52.37
C GLY A 270 -21.25 14.37 -51.37
N GLU A 271 -20.45 13.39 -50.96
CA GLU A 271 -19.36 13.56 -49.98
C GLU A 271 -18.24 14.53 -50.41
N LYS A 272 -18.12 14.82 -51.71
CA LYS A 272 -17.13 15.79 -52.24
C LYS A 272 -17.68 17.22 -52.40
N ALA A 273 -18.90 17.49 -51.92
CA ALA A 273 -19.54 18.79 -52.05
C ALA A 273 -18.87 19.87 -51.20
N GLN A 274 -19.00 21.13 -51.64
CA GLN A 274 -18.54 22.27 -50.83
C GLN A 274 -19.38 22.36 -49.54
N GLY A 275 -18.72 22.37 -48.38
CA GLY A 275 -19.37 22.30 -47.07
C GLY A 275 -19.28 20.92 -46.40
N VAL A 276 -18.73 19.91 -47.08
CA VAL A 276 -18.30 18.66 -46.43
C VAL A 276 -16.84 18.79 -46.00
N ARG A 277 -16.53 18.46 -44.75
CA ARG A 277 -15.16 18.56 -44.22
C ARG A 277 -14.89 17.43 -43.23
N GLN A 278 -13.73 16.79 -43.33
CA GLN A 278 -13.41 15.69 -42.42
C GLN A 278 -13.12 16.21 -40.99
N GLY A 279 -13.59 15.51 -39.96
CA GLY A 279 -13.50 15.96 -38.56
C GLY A 279 -12.07 16.14 -38.01
N VAL A 280 -11.10 15.31 -38.42
CA VAL A 280 -9.69 15.46 -38.05
C VAL A 280 -9.08 16.68 -38.71
N GLU A 281 -9.42 16.95 -39.98
CA GLU A 281 -8.96 18.14 -40.69
C GLU A 281 -9.56 19.42 -40.08
N PHE A 282 -10.85 19.39 -39.75
CA PHE A 282 -11.53 20.46 -39.04
C PHE A 282 -10.84 20.80 -37.72
N LEU A 283 -10.60 19.80 -36.86
CA LEU A 283 -9.93 20.01 -35.57
C LEU A 283 -8.47 20.44 -35.76
N ARG A 284 -7.77 19.88 -36.75
CA ARG A 284 -6.38 20.25 -37.04
C ARG A 284 -6.26 21.71 -37.44
N GLU A 285 -7.09 22.17 -38.36
CA GLU A 285 -7.10 23.56 -38.80
C GLU A 285 -7.44 24.49 -37.64
N LEU A 286 -8.51 24.19 -36.90
CA LEU A 286 -8.91 24.95 -35.72
C LEU A 286 -7.75 25.09 -34.72
N ASN A 287 -7.08 23.99 -34.40
CA ASN A 287 -6.06 23.95 -33.38
C ASN A 287 -4.71 24.57 -33.81
N LEU A 288 -4.45 24.66 -35.12
CA LEU A 288 -3.25 25.31 -35.64
C LEU A 288 -3.46 26.80 -35.94
N ASN A 289 -4.64 27.16 -36.45
CA ASN A 289 -4.94 28.51 -36.92
C ASN A 289 -5.74 29.35 -35.89
N GLY A 290 -6.35 28.71 -34.89
CA GLY A 290 -7.23 29.35 -33.90
C GLY A 290 -8.68 29.52 -34.36
N SER A 291 -8.97 29.30 -35.65
CA SER A 291 -10.30 29.33 -36.23
C SER A 291 -10.39 28.40 -37.44
N VAL A 292 -11.61 28.06 -37.83
CA VAL A 292 -11.94 27.30 -39.04
C VAL A 292 -13.34 27.72 -39.52
N GLU A 293 -13.58 27.62 -40.82
CA GLU A 293 -14.89 27.94 -41.40
C GLU A 293 -16.00 27.01 -40.84
N ILE A 294 -17.06 27.60 -40.30
CA ILE A 294 -18.20 26.90 -39.72
C ILE A 294 -19.52 27.36 -40.35
N GLY A 295 -20.40 26.41 -40.65
CA GLY A 295 -21.76 26.65 -41.14
C GLY A 295 -22.71 27.10 -40.03
N LYS A 296 -23.92 27.54 -40.40
CA LYS A 296 -24.98 27.89 -39.43
C LYS A 296 -25.71 26.65 -38.92
N LYS A 297 -25.86 25.60 -39.73
CA LYS A 297 -26.53 24.33 -39.41
C LYS A 297 -25.60 23.16 -39.72
N VAL A 298 -24.95 22.62 -38.69
CA VAL A 298 -23.87 21.65 -38.82
C VAL A 298 -24.33 20.24 -38.44
N ALA A 299 -24.15 19.26 -39.32
CA ALA A 299 -24.29 17.83 -39.00
C ALA A 299 -22.93 17.18 -38.79
N VAL A 300 -22.71 16.59 -37.62
CA VAL A 300 -21.50 15.81 -37.29
C VAL A 300 -21.85 14.33 -37.34
N ILE A 301 -21.16 13.53 -38.17
CA ILE A 301 -21.45 12.11 -38.32
C ILE A 301 -20.49 11.28 -37.46
N GLY A 302 -21.00 10.61 -36.43
CA GLY A 302 -20.18 9.77 -35.56
C GLY A 302 -20.68 9.71 -34.13
N GLY A 303 -19.97 8.97 -33.28
CA GLY A 303 -20.30 8.89 -31.84
C GLY A 303 -19.10 8.73 -30.91
N GLY A 304 -17.88 8.83 -31.42
CA GLY A 304 -16.66 8.81 -30.61
C GLY A 304 -16.29 10.20 -30.09
N ASN A 305 -15.22 10.28 -29.29
CA ASN A 305 -14.74 11.54 -28.71
C ASN A 305 -14.47 12.62 -29.78
N VAL A 306 -13.94 12.25 -30.95
CA VAL A 306 -13.74 13.19 -32.07
C VAL A 306 -15.04 13.86 -32.50
N ALA A 307 -16.15 13.12 -32.55
CA ALA A 307 -17.45 13.69 -32.93
C ALA A 307 -17.94 14.69 -31.88
N ILE A 308 -17.72 14.40 -30.59
CA ILE A 308 -18.04 15.32 -29.49
C ILE A 308 -17.15 16.58 -29.55
N ASP A 309 -15.84 16.41 -29.74
CA ASP A 309 -14.88 17.51 -29.82
C ASP A 309 -15.19 18.43 -31.01
N VAL A 310 -15.51 17.87 -32.19
CA VAL A 310 -15.99 18.62 -33.35
C VAL A 310 -17.27 19.39 -33.02
N ALA A 311 -18.28 18.72 -32.47
CA ALA A 311 -19.58 19.35 -32.22
C ALA A 311 -19.48 20.50 -31.20
N ARG A 312 -18.75 20.30 -30.11
CA ARG A 312 -18.52 21.35 -29.09
C ARG A 312 -17.70 22.50 -29.65
N SER A 313 -16.71 22.21 -30.49
CA SER A 313 -15.92 23.25 -31.17
C SER A 313 -16.77 24.06 -32.16
N ALA A 314 -17.67 23.40 -32.91
CA ALA A 314 -18.61 24.07 -33.82
C ALA A 314 -19.53 25.04 -33.08
N VAL A 315 -20.09 24.63 -31.93
CA VAL A 315 -20.89 25.53 -31.06
C VAL A 315 -20.07 26.75 -30.64
N ARG A 316 -18.83 26.55 -30.20
CA ARG A 316 -17.95 27.63 -29.73
C ARG A 316 -17.52 28.60 -30.82
N LEU A 317 -17.44 28.14 -32.07
CA LEU A 317 -17.17 28.97 -33.24
C LEU A 317 -18.40 29.74 -33.73
N GLY A 318 -19.58 29.54 -33.11
CA GLY A 318 -20.79 30.30 -33.41
C GLY A 318 -21.75 29.62 -34.40
N ALA A 319 -21.66 28.30 -34.57
CA ALA A 319 -22.71 27.56 -35.28
C ALA A 319 -24.09 27.77 -34.61
N GLY A 320 -25.12 28.01 -35.42
CA GLY A 320 -26.48 28.27 -34.91
C GLY A 320 -27.20 27.01 -34.43
N GLU A 321 -27.04 25.90 -35.14
CA GLU A 321 -27.53 24.58 -34.75
C GLU A 321 -26.45 23.53 -35.03
N VAL A 322 -26.17 22.66 -34.06
CA VAL A 322 -25.21 21.55 -34.20
C VAL A 322 -25.89 20.25 -33.82
N GLN A 323 -25.86 19.27 -34.73
CA GLN A 323 -26.49 17.98 -34.54
C GLN A 323 -25.49 16.84 -34.79
N ILE A 324 -25.37 15.93 -33.83
CA ILE A 324 -24.63 14.67 -34.00
C ILE A 324 -25.59 13.61 -34.54
N ILE A 325 -25.20 12.94 -35.63
CA ILE A 325 -25.92 11.81 -36.22
C ILE A 325 -25.20 10.52 -35.86
N TYR A 326 -25.83 9.68 -35.05
CA TYR A 326 -25.25 8.43 -34.57
C TYR A 326 -26.12 7.22 -34.87
N ARG A 327 -25.51 6.21 -35.52
CA ARG A 327 -26.20 5.01 -36.02
C ARG A 327 -26.63 4.00 -34.96
N ARG A 328 -26.24 4.18 -33.70
CA ARG A 328 -26.63 3.31 -32.57
C ARG A 328 -27.32 4.12 -31.46
N THR A 329 -27.57 3.51 -30.31
CA THR A 329 -28.19 4.21 -29.17
C THR A 329 -27.14 4.85 -28.26
N ARG A 330 -27.59 5.57 -27.23
CA ARG A 330 -26.72 6.16 -26.20
C ARG A 330 -25.80 5.12 -25.54
N ALA A 331 -26.33 3.91 -25.27
CA ALA A 331 -25.59 2.86 -24.58
C ALA A 331 -24.36 2.36 -25.36
N GLU A 332 -24.42 2.35 -26.70
CA GLU A 332 -23.28 1.94 -27.53
C GLU A 332 -22.40 3.11 -27.98
N MET A 333 -22.66 4.35 -27.54
CA MET A 333 -21.87 5.53 -27.95
C MET A 333 -20.47 5.48 -27.30
N PRO A 334 -19.38 5.46 -28.08
CA PRO A 334 -18.03 5.33 -27.52
C PRO A 334 -17.51 6.57 -26.77
N ALA A 335 -18.07 7.75 -27.01
CA ALA A 335 -17.68 8.95 -26.29
C ALA A 335 -17.97 8.84 -24.78
N TRP A 336 -17.21 9.48 -23.91
CA TRP A 336 -17.42 9.38 -22.46
C TRP A 336 -18.69 10.12 -22.00
N GLU A 337 -19.32 9.65 -20.91
CA GLU A 337 -20.60 10.22 -20.45
C GLU A 337 -20.48 11.69 -20.06
N GLU A 338 -19.38 12.08 -19.44
CA GLU A 338 -19.11 13.45 -19.02
C GLU A 338 -19.01 14.38 -20.24
N GLU A 339 -18.36 13.91 -21.30
CA GLU A 339 -18.19 14.66 -22.55
C GLU A 339 -19.49 14.75 -23.35
N ARG A 340 -20.30 13.68 -23.33
CA ARG A 340 -21.66 13.67 -23.91
C ARG A 340 -22.56 14.67 -23.21
N ALA A 341 -22.61 14.60 -21.87
CA ALA A 341 -23.40 15.51 -21.05
C ALA A 341 -22.94 16.98 -21.23
N ALA A 342 -21.63 17.21 -21.34
CA ALA A 342 -21.09 18.54 -21.62
C ALA A 342 -21.51 19.07 -23.01
N ALA A 343 -21.54 18.22 -24.04
CA ALA A 343 -22.01 18.60 -25.37
C ALA A 343 -23.51 18.94 -25.38
N GLU A 344 -24.33 18.10 -24.76
CA GLU A 344 -25.78 18.33 -24.62
C GLU A 344 -26.05 19.63 -23.84
N ALA A 345 -25.30 19.89 -22.76
CA ALA A 345 -25.40 21.13 -21.99
C ALA A 345 -24.97 22.38 -22.77
N GLU A 346 -24.02 22.25 -23.71
CA GLU A 346 -23.62 23.32 -24.64
C GLU A 346 -24.63 23.51 -25.81
N GLY A 347 -25.69 22.71 -25.89
CA GLY A 347 -26.75 22.83 -26.88
C GLY A 347 -26.63 21.91 -28.10
N VAL A 348 -25.70 20.94 -28.08
CA VAL A 348 -25.56 19.96 -29.16
C VAL A 348 -26.71 18.96 -29.11
N LYS A 349 -27.40 18.77 -30.23
CA LYS A 349 -28.48 17.79 -30.38
C LYS A 349 -27.93 16.44 -30.84
N ILE A 350 -28.15 15.37 -30.10
CA ILE A 350 -27.71 14.02 -30.49
C ILE A 350 -28.90 13.23 -31.05
N THR A 351 -28.77 12.77 -32.29
CA THR A 351 -29.79 11.96 -32.99
C THR A 351 -29.32 10.52 -33.10
N TYR A 352 -29.86 9.71 -32.20
CA TYR A 352 -29.60 8.28 -32.15
C TYR A 352 -30.35 7.53 -33.25
N LEU A 353 -29.90 6.29 -33.51
CA LEU A 353 -30.51 5.37 -34.46
C LEU A 353 -30.72 6.01 -35.85
N SER A 354 -29.72 6.74 -36.32
CA SER A 354 -29.75 7.40 -37.61
C SER A 354 -28.39 7.32 -38.30
N ALA A 355 -28.37 7.03 -39.60
CA ALA A 355 -27.14 7.08 -40.39
C ALA A 355 -27.36 7.83 -41.71
N PRO A 356 -26.34 8.53 -42.22
CA PRO A 356 -26.44 9.22 -43.49
C PRO A 356 -26.53 8.23 -44.66
N GLN A 357 -27.24 8.62 -45.71
CA GLN A 357 -27.36 7.88 -46.98
C GLN A 357 -26.86 8.71 -48.16
N GLU A 358 -27.13 10.01 -48.17
CA GLU A 358 -26.78 10.92 -49.26
C GLU A 358 -26.66 12.35 -48.72
N ILE A 359 -25.67 13.10 -49.20
CA ILE A 359 -25.53 14.53 -48.93
C ILE A 359 -26.24 15.28 -50.06
N LEU A 360 -27.29 16.01 -49.71
CA LEU A 360 -28.11 16.76 -50.65
C LEU A 360 -27.40 18.07 -50.99
N THR A 361 -27.26 18.34 -52.29
CA THR A 361 -26.51 19.50 -52.79
C THR A 361 -27.37 20.41 -53.65
N GLU A 362 -27.08 21.72 -53.61
CA GLU A 362 -27.60 22.74 -54.50
C GLU A 362 -26.41 23.57 -54.99
N GLU A 363 -26.26 23.70 -56.32
CA GLU A 363 -25.10 24.37 -56.95
C GLU A 363 -23.72 23.84 -56.47
N GLY A 364 -23.65 22.56 -56.10
CA GLY A 364 -22.41 21.93 -55.62
C GLY A 364 -22.09 22.21 -54.13
N ARG A 365 -22.96 22.93 -53.41
CA ARG A 365 -22.85 23.17 -51.96
C ARG A 365 -23.85 22.33 -51.18
N VAL A 366 -23.50 21.97 -49.94
CA VAL A 366 -24.39 21.24 -49.03
C VAL A 366 -25.65 22.07 -48.73
N LYS A 367 -26.83 21.46 -48.90
CA LYS A 367 -28.15 22.01 -48.54
C LYS A 367 -28.88 21.13 -47.52
N GLY A 368 -28.51 19.86 -47.42
CA GLY A 368 -29.11 18.94 -46.48
C GLY A 368 -28.42 17.59 -46.43
N LEU A 369 -28.90 16.74 -45.54
CA LEU A 369 -28.41 15.38 -45.31
C LEU A 369 -29.59 14.42 -45.25
N ARG A 370 -29.66 13.49 -46.21
CA ARG A 370 -30.61 12.39 -46.17
C ARG A 370 -30.11 11.30 -45.24
N CYS A 371 -30.92 10.96 -44.26
CA CYS A 371 -30.64 9.94 -43.26
C CYS A 371 -31.67 8.81 -43.34
N ILE A 372 -31.31 7.64 -42.82
CA ILE A 372 -32.21 6.49 -42.65
C ILE A 372 -32.26 6.09 -41.17
N ARG A 373 -33.43 5.67 -40.67
CA ARG A 373 -33.55 5.15 -39.31
C ARG A 373 -32.91 3.78 -39.19
N MET A 374 -32.31 3.53 -38.04
CA MET A 374 -31.63 2.29 -37.70
C MET A 374 -32.39 1.52 -36.61
N LYS A 375 -32.29 0.20 -36.62
CA LYS A 375 -32.58 -0.68 -35.47
C LYS A 375 -31.34 -1.46 -35.08
N LEU A 376 -31.26 -1.90 -33.82
CA LEU A 376 -30.13 -2.72 -33.36
C LEU A 376 -30.40 -4.21 -33.59
N GLY A 377 -29.47 -4.87 -34.28
CA GLY A 377 -29.40 -6.34 -34.40
C GLY A 377 -28.55 -6.96 -33.29
N GLU A 378 -28.02 -8.15 -33.56
CA GLU A 378 -27.13 -8.85 -32.63
C GLU A 378 -25.79 -8.11 -32.42
N PRO A 379 -25.14 -8.27 -31.25
CA PRO A 379 -23.77 -7.81 -31.01
C PRO A 379 -22.78 -8.30 -32.07
N ASP A 380 -21.85 -7.43 -32.47
CA ASP A 380 -20.67 -7.78 -33.25
C ASP A 380 -19.54 -8.33 -32.36
N SER A 381 -18.40 -8.68 -32.96
CA SER A 381 -17.22 -9.19 -32.24
C SER A 381 -16.59 -8.18 -31.27
N SER A 382 -16.96 -6.90 -31.35
CA SER A 382 -16.60 -5.87 -30.36
C SER A 382 -17.60 -5.76 -29.21
N GLY A 383 -18.63 -6.63 -29.18
CA GLY A 383 -19.72 -6.60 -28.20
C GLY A 383 -20.79 -5.55 -28.46
N ARG A 384 -20.65 -4.72 -29.51
CA ARG A 384 -21.59 -3.65 -29.84
C ARG A 384 -22.66 -4.15 -30.79
N ARG A 385 -23.92 -3.79 -30.55
CA ARG A 385 -25.02 -4.19 -31.43
C ARG A 385 -24.85 -3.62 -32.84
N ARG A 386 -25.07 -4.48 -33.85
CA ARG A 386 -24.98 -4.09 -35.26
C ARG A 386 -26.15 -3.17 -35.63
N PRO A 387 -25.91 -1.98 -36.21
CA PRO A 387 -27.00 -1.15 -36.73
C PRO A 387 -27.51 -1.74 -38.05
N ILE A 388 -28.83 -1.86 -38.17
CA ILE A 388 -29.54 -2.38 -39.36
C ILE A 388 -30.47 -1.29 -39.87
N PRO A 389 -30.38 -0.88 -41.16
CA PRO A 389 -31.28 0.12 -41.72
C PRO A 389 -32.73 -0.38 -41.73
N ILE A 390 -33.67 0.55 -41.52
CA ILE A 390 -35.11 0.31 -41.67
C ILE A 390 -35.52 0.85 -43.05
N PRO A 391 -35.74 0.00 -44.07
CA PRO A 391 -36.11 0.48 -45.40
C PRO A 391 -37.40 1.31 -45.38
N GLY A 392 -37.46 2.40 -46.15
CA GLY A 392 -38.64 3.28 -46.22
C GLY A 392 -38.76 4.28 -45.06
N SER A 393 -37.72 4.40 -44.23
CA SER A 393 -37.66 5.34 -43.09
C SER A 393 -36.76 6.55 -43.35
N GLU A 394 -36.44 6.82 -44.61
CA GLU A 394 -35.57 7.90 -45.03
C GLU A 394 -36.20 9.27 -44.71
N TYR A 395 -35.38 10.20 -44.24
CA TYR A 395 -35.79 11.56 -43.93
C TYR A 395 -34.63 12.53 -44.14
N ASP A 396 -34.96 13.76 -44.52
CA ASP A 396 -33.99 14.79 -44.84
C ASP A 396 -33.82 15.77 -43.67
N ILE A 397 -32.58 16.14 -43.39
CA ILE A 397 -32.21 17.16 -42.38
C ILE A 397 -31.61 18.34 -43.14
N GLU A 398 -32.12 19.55 -42.88
CA GLU A 398 -31.56 20.78 -43.47
C GLU A 398 -30.26 21.17 -42.75
N VAL A 399 -29.14 21.16 -43.48
CA VAL A 399 -27.81 21.51 -42.98
C VAL A 399 -27.01 22.19 -44.07
N ASP A 400 -26.12 23.10 -43.70
CA ASP A 400 -25.21 23.80 -44.62
C ASP A 400 -23.75 23.33 -44.50
N GLN A 401 -23.44 22.49 -43.50
CA GLN A 401 -22.15 21.84 -43.34
C GLN A 401 -22.29 20.41 -42.79
N VAL A 402 -21.50 19.47 -43.33
CA VAL A 402 -21.43 18.08 -42.86
C VAL A 402 -20.00 17.74 -42.47
N ILE A 403 -19.81 17.23 -41.25
CA ILE A 403 -18.49 16.88 -40.71
C ILE A 403 -18.41 15.40 -40.35
N PRO A 404 -17.85 14.54 -41.22
CA PRO A 404 -17.65 13.13 -40.92
C PRO A 404 -16.57 12.91 -39.84
N ALA A 405 -16.93 12.22 -38.76
CA ALA A 405 -16.08 11.83 -37.64
C ALA A 405 -16.24 10.34 -37.31
N VAL A 406 -16.18 9.50 -38.34
CA VAL A 406 -16.50 8.06 -38.28
C VAL A 406 -15.31 7.13 -37.99
N GLY A 407 -14.11 7.71 -37.84
CA GLY A 407 -12.89 6.97 -37.49
C GLY A 407 -11.65 7.61 -38.14
N GLN A 408 -10.50 7.03 -37.84
CA GLN A 408 -9.20 7.48 -38.32
C GLN A 408 -8.35 6.27 -38.73
N ILE A 409 -7.44 6.47 -39.65
CA ILE A 409 -6.46 5.48 -40.10
C ILE A 409 -5.05 6.11 -40.17
N PRO A 410 -3.99 5.31 -39.99
CA PRO A 410 -2.63 5.74 -40.31
C PRO A 410 -2.48 6.10 -41.80
N ASP A 411 -1.59 7.04 -42.08
CA ASP A 411 -1.09 7.28 -43.43
C ASP A 411 0.26 6.57 -43.56
N LEU A 412 0.29 5.53 -44.40
CA LEU A 412 1.45 4.68 -44.62
C LEU A 412 2.18 5.01 -45.92
N SER A 413 1.69 5.97 -46.72
CA SER A 413 2.27 6.29 -48.03
C SER A 413 3.76 6.61 -47.99
N ALA A 414 4.24 7.24 -46.92
CA ALA A 414 5.65 7.58 -46.74
C ALA A 414 6.57 6.38 -46.40
N VAL A 415 6.00 5.21 -46.06
CA VAL A 415 6.73 4.02 -45.62
C VAL A 415 6.26 2.74 -46.31
N GLU A 416 5.38 2.84 -47.32
CA GLU A 416 4.80 1.69 -48.01
C GLU A 416 5.86 0.86 -48.76
N ASP A 417 6.87 1.54 -49.29
CA ASP A 417 8.00 0.93 -49.99
C ASP A 417 9.16 0.52 -49.05
N LEU A 418 8.99 0.67 -47.73
CA LEU A 418 10.03 0.30 -46.77
C LEU A 418 10.19 -1.22 -46.72
N ALA A 419 11.30 -1.72 -47.25
CA ALA A 419 11.63 -3.14 -47.24
C ALA A 419 11.57 -3.73 -45.81
N GLY A 420 10.74 -4.75 -45.61
CA GLY A 420 10.56 -5.41 -44.31
C GLY A 420 9.47 -4.82 -43.41
N LEU A 421 8.75 -3.78 -43.84
CA LEU A 421 7.55 -3.32 -43.15
C LEU A 421 6.31 -4.00 -43.74
N SER A 422 5.65 -4.86 -42.95
CA SER A 422 4.38 -5.46 -43.32
C SER A 422 3.21 -4.62 -42.82
N VAL A 423 2.11 -4.61 -43.59
CA VAL A 423 0.88 -3.88 -43.25
C VAL A 423 -0.24 -4.88 -43.00
N THR A 424 -0.95 -4.70 -41.89
CA THR A 424 -2.09 -5.55 -41.54
C THR A 424 -3.29 -5.26 -42.46
N ARG A 425 -4.29 -6.16 -42.47
CA ARG A 425 -5.56 -5.93 -43.18
C ARG A 425 -6.32 -4.66 -42.78
N TRP A 426 -5.93 -4.04 -41.66
CA TRP A 426 -6.57 -2.84 -41.12
C TRP A 426 -5.82 -1.54 -41.47
N GLY A 427 -4.78 -1.63 -42.31
CA GLY A 427 -3.97 -0.46 -42.68
C GLY A 427 -3.08 0.04 -41.53
N THR A 428 -2.61 -0.87 -40.66
CA THR A 428 -1.70 -0.57 -39.55
C THR A 428 -0.38 -1.32 -39.74
N ALA A 429 0.70 -0.83 -39.13
CA ALA A 429 2.00 -1.50 -39.17
C ALA A 429 1.97 -2.81 -38.38
N GLU A 430 2.49 -3.89 -38.98
CA GLU A 430 2.68 -5.17 -38.31
C GLU A 430 4.00 -5.14 -37.51
N VAL A 431 3.90 -5.43 -36.21
CA VAL A 431 5.03 -5.44 -35.27
C VAL A 431 4.89 -6.58 -34.28
N ASP A 432 6.01 -7.01 -33.71
CA ASP A 432 6.01 -7.91 -32.56
C ASP A 432 5.40 -7.22 -31.32
N THR A 433 4.48 -7.90 -30.62
CA THR A 433 3.68 -7.29 -29.55
C THR A 433 4.44 -7.07 -28.24
N VAL A 434 5.62 -7.67 -28.08
CA VAL A 434 6.47 -7.52 -26.89
C VAL A 434 7.59 -6.52 -27.17
N THR A 435 8.21 -6.63 -28.33
CA THR A 435 9.42 -5.89 -28.69
C THR A 435 9.15 -4.68 -29.58
N TYR A 436 7.96 -4.55 -30.17
CA TYR A 436 7.61 -3.47 -31.10
C TYR A 436 8.52 -3.37 -32.32
N ALA A 437 9.32 -4.42 -32.59
CA ALA A 437 10.18 -4.52 -33.75
C ALA A 437 9.35 -4.79 -35.01
N THR A 438 9.74 -4.15 -36.11
CA THR A 438 9.23 -4.44 -37.45
C THR A 438 10.06 -5.55 -38.10
N GLY A 439 9.68 -6.00 -39.31
CA GLY A 439 10.52 -6.91 -40.09
C GLY A 439 11.80 -6.26 -40.64
N ARG A 440 11.91 -4.92 -40.65
CA ARG A 440 13.14 -4.20 -40.98
C ARG A 440 14.00 -4.07 -39.73
N GLU A 441 15.19 -4.66 -39.77
CA GLU A 441 16.14 -4.57 -38.66
C GLU A 441 16.47 -3.11 -38.31
N GLY A 442 16.50 -2.77 -37.02
CA GLY A 442 16.74 -1.42 -36.53
C GLY A 442 15.52 -0.49 -36.61
N VAL A 443 14.38 -0.95 -37.13
CA VAL A 443 13.14 -0.18 -37.22
C VAL A 443 12.08 -0.75 -36.29
N PHE A 444 11.49 0.13 -35.49
CA PHE A 444 10.45 -0.16 -34.50
C PHE A 444 9.22 0.69 -34.80
N ALA A 445 8.03 0.23 -34.45
CA ALA A 445 6.80 1.02 -34.64
C ALA A 445 5.81 0.81 -33.49
N GLY A 446 5.03 1.85 -33.16
CA GLY A 446 4.08 1.77 -32.06
C GLY A 446 3.11 2.96 -31.99
N GLY A 447 2.25 2.92 -30.98
CA GLY A 447 1.11 3.85 -30.87
C GLY A 447 0.05 3.56 -31.92
N ASP A 448 -0.71 4.58 -32.32
CA ASP A 448 -1.84 4.40 -33.24
C ASP A 448 -1.42 3.89 -34.63
N LEU A 449 -0.13 4.01 -35.00
CA LEU A 449 0.41 3.41 -36.22
C LEU A 449 0.33 1.87 -36.19
N GLN A 450 0.49 1.27 -35.02
CA GLN A 450 0.43 -0.18 -34.79
C GLN A 450 -1.01 -0.63 -34.52
N THR A 451 -1.66 0.01 -33.53
CA THR A 451 -2.94 -0.48 -32.98
C THR A 451 -4.15 0.02 -33.75
N GLY A 452 -3.98 1.03 -34.61
CA GLY A 452 -5.06 1.94 -34.97
C GLY A 452 -5.39 2.90 -33.83
N PRO A 453 -6.39 3.80 -34.01
CA PRO A 453 -6.71 4.83 -33.04
C PRO A 453 -7.02 4.25 -31.66
N TRP A 454 -6.23 4.65 -30.67
CA TRP A 454 -6.40 4.22 -29.28
C TRP A 454 -6.34 5.42 -28.32
N ILE A 455 -6.03 5.18 -27.05
CA ILE A 455 -6.00 6.18 -25.98
C ILE A 455 -4.56 6.64 -25.75
N ALA A 456 -4.35 7.92 -25.43
CA ALA A 456 -3.02 8.51 -25.30
C ALA A 456 -2.09 7.75 -24.34
N ILE A 457 -2.62 7.19 -23.24
CA ILE A 457 -1.84 6.41 -22.27
C ILE A 457 -1.33 5.09 -22.87
N GLY A 458 -2.07 4.48 -23.80
CA GLY A 458 -1.63 3.30 -24.54
C GLY A 458 -0.48 3.63 -25.50
N ALA A 459 -0.56 4.76 -26.20
CA ALA A 459 0.53 5.27 -27.01
C ALA A 459 1.80 5.60 -26.19
N VAL A 460 1.64 6.19 -24.99
CA VAL A 460 2.76 6.40 -24.06
C VAL A 460 3.40 5.06 -23.66
N ALA A 461 2.59 4.05 -23.35
CA ALA A 461 3.09 2.71 -23.02
C ALA A 461 3.88 2.10 -24.18
N ALA A 462 3.35 2.17 -25.41
CA ALA A 462 4.03 1.70 -26.62
C ALA A 462 5.39 2.40 -26.83
N GLY A 463 5.46 3.72 -26.62
CA GLY A 463 6.71 4.47 -26.71
C GLY A 463 7.75 4.05 -25.68
N ARG A 464 7.33 3.77 -24.43
CA ARG A 464 8.22 3.26 -23.38
C ARG A 464 8.78 1.89 -23.73
N GLU A 465 7.90 0.97 -24.15
CA GLU A 465 8.31 -0.38 -24.51
C GLU A 465 9.22 -0.39 -25.74
N ALA A 466 8.94 0.44 -26.75
CA ALA A 466 9.82 0.59 -27.90
C ALA A 466 11.19 1.17 -27.51
N ALA A 467 11.25 2.14 -26.59
CA ALA A 467 12.53 2.68 -26.10
C ALA A 467 13.39 1.61 -25.40
N GLU A 468 12.79 0.75 -24.57
CA GLU A 468 13.51 -0.38 -23.96
C GLU A 468 14.02 -1.37 -25.03
N SER A 469 13.23 -1.65 -26.07
CA SER A 469 13.67 -2.49 -27.20
C SER A 469 14.85 -1.86 -27.95
N ILE A 470 14.78 -0.56 -28.22
CA ILE A 470 15.84 0.17 -28.91
C ILE A 470 17.12 0.13 -28.08
N VAL A 471 17.06 0.36 -26.77
CA VAL A 471 18.24 0.27 -25.88
C VAL A 471 18.85 -1.14 -25.90
N ARG A 472 18.03 -2.18 -25.82
CA ARG A 472 18.49 -3.57 -25.92
C ARG A 472 19.12 -3.88 -27.27
N TYR A 473 18.53 -3.38 -28.35
CA TYR A 473 19.06 -3.50 -29.71
C TYR A 473 20.44 -2.86 -29.83
N LEU A 474 20.62 -1.64 -29.32
CA LEU A 474 21.91 -0.94 -29.30
C LEU A 474 22.97 -1.68 -28.46
N GLU A 475 22.56 -2.47 -27.49
CA GLU A 475 23.44 -3.25 -26.61
C GLU A 475 23.65 -4.70 -27.08
N GLY A 476 23.00 -5.12 -28.18
CA GLY A 476 23.05 -6.50 -28.66
C GLY A 476 22.41 -7.51 -27.69
N ARG A 477 21.48 -7.07 -26.83
CA ARG A 477 20.73 -7.92 -25.90
C ARG A 477 19.47 -8.48 -26.55
N ASP A 478 18.98 -9.60 -26.04
CA ASP A 478 17.68 -10.15 -26.44
C ASP A 478 16.56 -9.16 -26.15
N LEU A 479 15.75 -8.87 -27.17
CA LEU A 479 14.71 -7.84 -27.11
C LEU A 479 13.51 -8.24 -26.24
N ALA A 480 13.24 -9.54 -26.09
CA ALA A 480 12.06 -10.11 -25.44
C ALA A 480 12.34 -10.67 -24.03
N GLU A 481 13.61 -10.94 -23.69
CA GLU A 481 14.00 -11.57 -22.43
C GLU A 481 13.47 -10.82 -21.21
N GLY A 482 12.67 -11.52 -20.38
CA GLY A 482 12.11 -10.98 -19.13
C GLY A 482 11.01 -9.92 -19.32
N ARG A 483 10.49 -9.72 -20.54
CA ARG A 483 9.50 -8.67 -20.85
C ARG A 483 8.08 -9.15 -21.06
N LYS A 484 7.85 -10.46 -21.07
CA LYS A 484 6.48 -10.98 -21.03
C LYS A 484 5.87 -10.61 -19.68
N PRO A 485 4.72 -9.90 -19.63
CA PRO A 485 4.13 -9.50 -18.37
C PRO A 485 3.74 -10.74 -17.57
N PRO A 486 4.32 -10.96 -16.37
CA PRO A 486 3.77 -11.96 -15.46
C PRO A 486 2.45 -11.40 -14.95
N SER A 487 1.32 -11.88 -15.49
CA SER A 487 0.02 -11.65 -14.86
C SER A 487 -0.19 -12.75 -13.83
N PRO A 488 -0.18 -12.47 -12.52
CA PRO A 488 -0.66 -13.45 -11.56
C PRO A 488 -2.10 -13.79 -11.93
N GLU A 489 -2.40 -15.07 -12.15
CA GLU A 489 -3.77 -15.52 -12.49
C GLU A 489 -4.78 -15.15 -11.39
N HIS A 490 -4.31 -15.08 -10.14
CA HIS A 490 -5.10 -14.73 -8.96
C HIS A 490 -4.32 -13.76 -8.05
N PRO A 491 -4.37 -12.45 -8.31
CA PRO A 491 -3.67 -11.47 -7.47
C PRO A 491 -4.29 -11.39 -6.08
N VAL A 492 -3.44 -11.36 -5.05
CA VAL A 492 -3.81 -11.23 -3.64
C VAL A 492 -3.73 -9.76 -3.24
N TYR A 493 -4.84 -9.22 -2.76
CA TYR A 493 -4.96 -7.85 -2.29
C TYR A 493 -5.30 -7.79 -0.80
N ARG A 494 -5.07 -6.63 -0.18
CA ARG A 494 -5.61 -6.34 1.15
C ARG A 494 -7.14 -6.55 1.16
N PRO A 495 -7.70 -7.28 2.13
CA PRO A 495 -9.15 -7.40 2.28
C PRO A 495 -9.77 -6.05 2.65
N ILE A 496 -10.96 -5.76 2.13
CA ILE A 496 -11.70 -4.55 2.48
C ILE A 496 -12.48 -4.87 3.77
N PRO A 497 -12.26 -4.13 4.88
CA PRO A 497 -13.03 -4.33 6.09
C PRO A 497 -14.54 -4.16 5.85
N GLU A 498 -15.36 -4.91 6.57
CA GLU A 498 -16.82 -4.77 6.49
C GLU A 498 -17.25 -3.36 6.93
N GLU A 499 -16.69 -2.89 8.04
CA GLU A 499 -16.87 -1.57 8.68
C GLU A 499 -16.23 -0.39 7.91
N GLU A 500 -15.65 -0.60 6.71
CA GLU A 500 -15.05 0.50 5.95
C GLU A 500 -16.12 1.58 5.60
N PRO A 501 -15.95 2.84 6.05
CA PRO A 501 -16.99 3.85 5.94
C PRO A 501 -17.19 4.29 4.49
N ARG A 502 -18.46 4.48 4.09
CA ARG A 502 -18.82 5.08 2.79
C ARG A 502 -18.52 6.58 2.78
N LYS A 503 -17.91 7.06 1.70
CA LYS A 503 -17.53 8.46 1.48
C LYS A 503 -17.84 8.84 0.04
N LYS A 504 -18.56 9.95 -0.15
CA LYS A 504 -18.87 10.50 -1.47
C LYS A 504 -17.57 10.88 -2.21
N ARG A 505 -17.51 10.65 -3.52
CA ARG A 505 -16.44 11.19 -4.38
C ARG A 505 -16.48 12.71 -4.39
N ALA A 506 -15.30 13.34 -4.39
CA ALA A 506 -15.20 14.79 -4.52
C ALA A 506 -15.70 15.27 -5.88
N ASP A 507 -16.62 16.25 -5.89
CA ASP A 507 -17.14 16.85 -7.11
C ASP A 507 -16.08 17.76 -7.76
N ILE A 508 -15.90 17.66 -9.07
CA ILE A 508 -15.00 18.54 -9.82
C ILE A 508 -15.73 19.85 -10.20
N SER A 509 -15.01 20.97 -10.14
CA SER A 509 -15.55 22.26 -10.56
C SER A 509 -15.50 22.41 -12.07
N PHE A 510 -16.57 22.98 -12.65
CA PHE A 510 -16.67 23.24 -14.08
C PHE A 510 -16.95 24.72 -14.37
N LEU A 511 -16.42 25.22 -15.48
CA LEU A 511 -16.78 26.54 -16.01
C LEU A 511 -18.29 26.58 -16.33
N PRO A 512 -19.04 27.63 -15.93
CA PRO A 512 -20.47 27.76 -16.25
C PRO A 512 -20.73 27.72 -17.75
N VAL A 513 -21.81 27.06 -18.19
CA VAL A 513 -22.13 26.89 -19.64
C VAL A 513 -22.14 28.21 -20.40
N LYS A 514 -22.68 29.28 -19.80
CA LYS A 514 -22.74 30.63 -20.41
C LYS A 514 -21.35 31.21 -20.71
N GLU A 515 -20.34 30.83 -19.95
CA GLU A 515 -18.96 31.29 -20.09
C GLU A 515 -18.13 30.41 -21.04
N ARG A 516 -18.69 29.27 -21.50
CA ARG A 516 -18.02 28.35 -22.45
C ARG A 516 -18.13 28.82 -23.90
N LEU A 517 -19.12 29.65 -24.22
CA LEU A 517 -19.43 30.07 -25.58
C LEU A 517 -18.43 31.13 -26.08
N GLY A 518 -18.06 31.06 -27.36
CA GLY A 518 -17.17 32.03 -28.00
C GLY A 518 -15.71 31.96 -27.58
N ASN A 519 -15.30 30.96 -26.80
CA ASN A 519 -13.91 30.78 -26.37
C ASN A 519 -13.58 29.29 -26.16
N PHE A 520 -12.28 29.02 -25.97
CA PHE A 520 -11.76 27.69 -25.69
C PHE A 520 -11.11 27.60 -24.30
N ASN A 521 -11.63 28.36 -23.33
CA ASN A 521 -11.17 28.27 -21.94
C ASN A 521 -11.39 26.87 -21.38
N GLU A 522 -10.46 26.44 -20.54
CA GLU A 522 -10.49 25.12 -19.88
C GLU A 522 -11.80 24.94 -19.09
N VAL A 523 -12.53 23.86 -19.35
CA VAL A 523 -13.87 23.65 -18.78
C VAL A 523 -13.81 22.99 -17.41
N GLU A 524 -12.99 21.94 -17.27
CA GLU A 524 -12.77 21.29 -15.98
C GLU A 524 -11.71 22.08 -15.21
N LEU A 525 -12.00 22.52 -13.99
CA LEU A 525 -11.10 23.38 -13.20
C LEU A 525 -10.21 22.59 -12.22
N GLY A 526 -10.44 21.30 -12.05
CA GLY A 526 -9.66 20.43 -11.15
C GLY A 526 -10.10 20.54 -9.69
N TYR A 527 -9.25 20.05 -8.78
CA TYR A 527 -9.48 20.07 -7.34
C TYR A 527 -8.67 21.15 -6.62
N GLU A 528 -9.25 21.67 -5.55
CA GLU A 528 -8.49 22.35 -4.51
C GLU A 528 -7.69 21.34 -3.66
N GLU A 529 -6.62 21.79 -3.00
CA GLU A 529 -5.70 20.91 -2.26
C GLU A 529 -6.41 20.07 -1.20
N SER A 530 -7.26 20.70 -0.39
CA SER A 530 -7.99 20.04 0.70
C SER A 530 -8.96 18.98 0.17
N ALA A 531 -9.70 19.29 -0.89
CA ALA A 531 -10.61 18.36 -1.56
C ALA A 531 -9.83 17.17 -2.16
N GLY A 532 -8.70 17.44 -2.83
CA GLY A 532 -7.85 16.41 -3.40
C GLY A 532 -7.19 15.50 -2.34
N GLN A 533 -6.74 16.07 -1.21
CA GLN A 533 -6.20 15.27 -0.09
C GLN A 533 -7.26 14.36 0.52
N GLN A 534 -8.48 14.87 0.71
CA GLN A 534 -9.61 14.09 1.21
C GLN A 534 -10.01 12.97 0.23
N GLU A 535 -10.08 13.28 -1.06
CA GLU A 535 -10.35 12.32 -2.13
C GLU A 535 -9.28 11.22 -2.19
N ALA A 536 -8.00 11.60 -2.14
CA ALA A 536 -6.89 10.65 -2.04
C ALA A 536 -6.95 9.79 -0.77
N GLY A 537 -7.46 10.36 0.33
CA GLY A 537 -7.71 9.68 1.61
C GLY A 537 -8.77 8.58 1.56
N ARG A 538 -9.55 8.46 0.47
CA ARG A 538 -10.51 7.35 0.24
C ARG A 538 -9.81 6.07 -0.24
N CYS A 539 -8.54 6.14 -0.64
CA CYS A 539 -7.78 4.99 -1.14
C CYS A 539 -7.67 3.85 -0.10
N LEU A 540 -8.05 2.64 -0.51
CA LEU A 540 -8.08 1.44 0.36
C LEU A 540 -6.70 0.78 0.58
N ASN A 541 -5.64 1.28 -0.05
CA ASN A 541 -4.29 0.70 0.01
C ASN A 541 -4.26 -0.79 -0.35
N CYS A 542 -4.79 -1.15 -1.53
CA CYS A 542 -4.96 -2.54 -1.98
C CYS A 542 -3.66 -3.36 -1.96
N GLY A 543 -2.50 -2.73 -2.22
CA GLY A 543 -1.18 -3.37 -2.18
C GLY A 543 -0.50 -3.40 -0.81
N TYR A 544 -1.17 -2.99 0.27
CA TYR A 544 -0.54 -2.56 1.53
C TYR A 544 0.49 -1.45 1.29
N CYS A 545 1.76 -1.78 1.10
CA CYS A 545 2.78 -0.83 0.64
C CYS A 545 2.40 -0.25 -0.73
N CYS A 546 2.52 1.08 -0.86
CA CYS A 546 2.26 1.79 -2.11
C CYS A 546 3.49 1.92 -3.03
N GLU A 547 4.61 1.29 -2.67
CA GLU A 547 5.88 1.32 -3.44
C GLU A 547 6.32 2.75 -3.83
N CYS A 548 6.08 3.75 -2.97
CA CYS A 548 6.54 5.13 -3.18
C CYS A 548 8.04 5.33 -2.94
N TYR A 549 8.75 4.28 -2.49
CA TYR A 549 10.18 4.22 -2.22
C TYR A 549 10.77 5.31 -1.30
N GLN A 550 9.94 6.08 -0.60
CA GLN A 550 10.40 7.03 0.42
C GLN A 550 11.23 6.35 1.52
N CYS A 551 10.89 5.10 1.86
CA CYS A 551 11.67 4.28 2.79
C CYS A 551 13.08 3.93 2.29
N VAL A 552 13.28 3.82 0.98
CA VAL A 552 14.61 3.59 0.37
C VAL A 552 15.45 4.85 0.52
N ALA A 553 14.88 6.01 0.16
CA ALA A 553 15.55 7.30 0.29
C ALA A 553 15.93 7.65 1.75
N ALA A 554 15.08 7.29 2.70
CA ALA A 554 15.30 7.57 4.13
C ALA A 554 16.27 6.59 4.82
N CYS A 555 16.63 5.44 4.21
CA CYS A 555 17.40 4.40 4.88
C CYS A 555 18.91 4.65 4.79
N GLY A 556 19.46 5.35 5.78
CA GLY A 556 20.91 5.62 5.87
C GLY A 556 21.79 4.35 5.83
N PRO A 557 21.49 3.27 6.59
CA PRO A 557 22.26 2.03 6.53
C PRO A 557 22.09 1.20 5.24
N HIS A 558 21.25 1.64 4.30
CA HIS A 558 20.90 0.89 3.08
C HIS A 558 20.39 -0.54 3.36
N ALA A 559 19.63 -0.70 4.45
CA ALA A 559 18.91 -1.93 4.77
C ALA A 559 17.63 -2.09 3.92
N VAL A 560 17.11 -0.98 3.38
CA VAL A 560 15.99 -0.94 2.44
C VAL A 560 16.52 -0.39 1.12
N THR A 561 16.52 -1.21 0.07
CA THR A 561 16.94 -0.84 -1.29
C THR A 561 15.88 -1.24 -2.30
N LEU A 562 16.04 -0.85 -3.57
CA LEU A 562 15.18 -1.35 -4.64
C LEU A 562 15.31 -2.87 -4.79
N GLU A 563 16.50 -3.45 -4.57
CA GLU A 563 16.67 -4.92 -4.60
C GLU A 563 15.94 -5.60 -3.44
N THR A 564 16.05 -5.07 -2.20
CA THR A 564 15.32 -5.67 -1.07
C THR A 564 13.81 -5.56 -1.27
N HIS A 565 13.33 -4.45 -1.85
CA HIS A 565 11.91 -4.25 -2.19
C HIS A 565 11.39 -5.23 -3.25
N ALA A 566 12.25 -5.70 -4.14
CA ALA A 566 11.93 -6.60 -5.24
C ALA A 566 12.03 -8.09 -4.87
N GLN A 567 12.47 -8.43 -3.64
CA GLN A 567 12.56 -9.80 -3.15
C GLN A 567 11.24 -10.56 -3.34
N GLN A 568 11.33 -11.78 -3.84
CA GLN A 568 10.17 -12.66 -4.05
C GLN A 568 10.12 -13.74 -2.97
N PRO A 569 8.94 -14.30 -2.67
CA PRO A 569 8.84 -15.49 -1.82
C PRO A 569 9.75 -16.61 -2.34
N GLN A 570 10.48 -17.24 -1.43
CA GLN A 570 11.41 -18.31 -1.76
C GLN A 570 10.96 -19.63 -1.14
N THR A 571 11.04 -20.71 -1.90
CA THR A 571 10.93 -22.06 -1.35
C THR A 571 12.31 -22.47 -0.83
N VAL A 572 12.37 -22.80 0.46
CA VAL A 572 13.59 -23.24 1.14
C VAL A 572 13.39 -24.68 1.56
N GLU A 573 14.32 -25.54 1.19
CA GLU A 573 14.37 -26.91 1.67
C GLU A 573 15.38 -27.03 2.80
N LEU A 574 14.97 -27.68 3.89
CA LEU A 574 15.82 -27.95 5.05
C LEU A 574 15.81 -29.43 5.36
N GLU A 575 16.99 -29.98 5.65
CA GLU A 575 17.12 -31.30 6.24
C GLU A 575 17.19 -31.15 7.76
N VAL A 576 16.26 -31.78 8.46
CA VAL A 576 16.17 -31.71 9.93
C VAL A 576 15.94 -33.10 10.49
N GLY A 577 16.51 -33.41 11.65
CA GLY A 577 16.28 -34.74 12.25
C GLY A 577 15.03 -34.81 13.14
N SER A 578 14.47 -33.67 13.56
CA SER A 578 13.26 -33.61 14.39
C SER A 578 12.51 -32.29 14.18
N VAL A 579 11.19 -32.28 14.43
CA VAL A 579 10.34 -31.08 14.35
C VAL A 579 9.64 -30.85 15.69
N ILE A 580 9.63 -29.60 16.18
CA ILE A 580 8.86 -29.19 17.37
C ILE A 580 7.81 -28.16 16.94
N LEU A 581 6.54 -28.41 17.27
CA LEU A 581 5.41 -27.55 16.97
C LEU A 581 5.06 -26.66 18.17
N ALA A 582 5.18 -25.34 17.96
CA ALA A 582 4.76 -24.31 18.90
C ALA A 582 3.99 -23.17 18.20
N PRO A 583 2.88 -23.45 17.47
CA PRO A 583 2.19 -22.46 16.66
C PRO A 583 1.40 -21.42 17.48
N GLY A 584 1.17 -21.67 18.78
CA GLY A 584 0.45 -20.76 19.66
C GLY A 584 -1.06 -20.99 19.65
N PHE A 585 -1.83 -19.90 19.80
CA PHE A 585 -3.30 -19.89 19.83
C PHE A 585 -3.84 -18.63 19.14
N VAL A 586 -5.13 -18.60 18.89
CA VAL A 586 -5.90 -17.38 18.60
C VAL A 586 -6.96 -17.17 19.69
N PRO A 587 -7.18 -15.92 20.14
CA PRO A 587 -8.26 -15.65 21.10
C PRO A 587 -9.61 -15.87 20.44
N PHE A 588 -10.59 -16.32 21.23
CA PHE A 588 -11.98 -16.42 20.80
C PHE A 588 -12.48 -15.06 20.30
N ASP A 589 -13.24 -15.06 19.20
CA ASP A 589 -13.84 -13.85 18.62
C ASP A 589 -15.27 -13.64 19.13
N PRO A 590 -15.51 -12.66 20.03
CA PRO A 590 -16.83 -12.39 20.58
C PRO A 590 -17.78 -11.67 19.62
N SER A 591 -17.32 -11.24 18.44
CA SER A 591 -18.18 -10.63 17.41
C SER A 591 -19.31 -11.56 16.94
N ARG A 592 -19.13 -12.87 17.12
CA ARG A 592 -20.12 -13.92 16.82
C ARG A 592 -21.37 -13.85 17.70
N TYR A 593 -21.34 -13.05 18.78
CA TYR A 593 -22.43 -12.90 19.74
C TYR A 593 -22.96 -11.47 19.79
N GLU A 594 -24.14 -11.27 19.19
CA GLU A 594 -24.83 -9.97 19.20
C GLU A 594 -25.18 -9.51 20.63
N THR A 595 -25.44 -10.44 21.56
CA THR A 595 -25.87 -10.11 22.94
C THR A 595 -24.80 -9.40 23.77
N TYR A 596 -23.53 -9.52 23.39
CA TYR A 596 -22.45 -8.75 24.02
C TYR A 596 -22.28 -7.37 23.40
N HIS A 597 -22.90 -7.09 22.24
CA HIS A 597 -22.77 -5.81 21.53
C HIS A 597 -21.31 -5.35 21.29
N TYR A 598 -20.35 -6.29 21.26
CA TYR A 598 -18.91 -6.01 21.18
C TYR A 598 -18.52 -5.19 19.94
N LEU A 599 -19.01 -5.56 18.76
CA LEU A 599 -18.72 -4.82 17.52
C LEU A 599 -19.30 -3.40 17.52
N HIS A 600 -20.34 -3.14 18.31
CA HIS A 600 -21.13 -1.92 18.22
C HIS A 600 -20.84 -0.92 19.34
N HIS A 601 -20.00 -1.28 20.31
CA HIS A 601 -19.73 -0.40 21.44
C HIS A 601 -18.24 -0.37 21.85
N PRO A 602 -17.56 0.79 21.74
CA PRO A 602 -16.11 0.90 21.98
C PRO A 602 -15.68 0.62 23.43
N ASN A 603 -16.56 0.74 24.42
CA ASN A 603 -16.24 0.44 25.83
C ASN A 603 -16.44 -1.05 26.20
N ILE A 604 -16.71 -1.91 25.22
CA ILE A 604 -16.71 -3.36 25.40
C ILE A 604 -15.45 -3.87 24.72
N VAL A 605 -14.50 -4.35 25.52
CA VAL A 605 -13.20 -4.79 25.04
C VAL A 605 -12.96 -6.24 25.43
N THR A 606 -12.15 -6.95 24.67
CA THR A 606 -11.60 -8.26 25.07
C THR A 606 -10.49 -8.08 26.11
N SER A 607 -10.21 -9.14 26.86
CA SER A 607 -9.05 -9.18 27.75
C SER A 607 -7.74 -8.90 27.00
N MET A 608 -7.60 -9.37 25.76
CA MET A 608 -6.42 -9.08 24.93
C MET A 608 -6.28 -7.59 24.60
N GLU A 609 -7.38 -6.92 24.25
CA GLU A 609 -7.41 -5.47 24.02
C GLU A 609 -7.11 -4.69 25.30
N PHE A 610 -7.70 -5.11 26.42
CA PHE A 610 -7.47 -4.49 27.73
C PHE A 610 -5.99 -4.56 28.15
N GLU A 611 -5.33 -5.71 27.94
CA GLU A 611 -3.88 -5.84 28.14
C GLU A 611 -3.07 -4.89 27.25
N ARG A 612 -3.53 -4.61 26.01
CA ARG A 612 -2.87 -3.64 25.14
C ARG A 612 -3.07 -2.22 25.65
N LEU A 613 -4.27 -1.84 26.13
CA LEU A 613 -4.51 -0.54 26.77
C LEU A 613 -3.56 -0.35 27.98
N LEU A 614 -3.42 -1.34 28.85
CA LEU A 614 -2.55 -1.21 30.03
C LEU A 614 -1.05 -1.36 29.72
N SER A 615 -0.67 -1.73 28.49
CA SER A 615 0.74 -1.90 28.13
C SER A 615 1.43 -0.56 27.90
N ALA A 616 2.63 -0.38 28.49
CA ALA A 616 3.53 0.74 28.20
C ALA A 616 3.93 0.84 26.70
N SER A 617 3.86 -0.28 25.98
CA SER A 617 4.12 -0.34 24.53
C SER A 617 2.85 -0.31 23.68
N GLY A 618 1.69 -0.15 24.33
CA GLY A 618 0.38 -0.15 23.69
C GLY A 618 -0.12 1.26 23.36
N PRO A 619 -1.33 1.37 22.80
CA PRO A 619 -1.87 2.61 22.25
C PRO A 619 -2.01 3.76 23.25
N THR A 620 -2.21 3.45 24.54
CA THR A 620 -2.43 4.46 25.58
C THR A 620 -1.23 4.59 26.52
N LEU A 621 -0.08 4.00 26.17
CA LEU A 621 1.18 4.04 26.94
C LEU A 621 1.03 3.55 28.39
N GLY A 622 0.04 2.70 28.64
CA GLY A 622 -0.29 2.15 29.96
C GLY A 622 -1.27 2.99 30.77
N HIS A 623 -1.82 4.07 30.23
CA HIS A 623 -2.89 4.81 30.89
C HIS A 623 -4.24 4.07 30.76
N LEU A 624 -4.89 3.82 31.90
CA LEU A 624 -6.22 3.22 31.96
C LEU A 624 -7.27 4.22 31.48
N VAL A 625 -7.80 4.01 30.29
CA VAL A 625 -8.79 4.90 29.66
C VAL A 625 -9.86 4.11 28.91
N ARG A 626 -11.05 4.70 28.81
CA ARG A 626 -12.14 4.22 27.96
C ARG A 626 -11.80 4.44 26.48
N PRO A 627 -11.98 3.44 25.60
CA PRO A 627 -11.75 3.65 24.16
C PRO A 627 -12.70 4.68 23.52
N SER A 628 -13.91 4.88 24.07
CA SER A 628 -14.88 5.81 23.49
C SER A 628 -14.48 7.28 23.58
N ASP A 629 -13.91 7.70 24.71
CA ASP A 629 -13.71 9.12 25.03
C ASP A 629 -12.40 9.42 25.77
N HIS A 630 -11.52 8.43 25.91
CA HIS A 630 -10.23 8.51 26.60
C HIS A 630 -10.31 8.99 28.06
N LYS A 631 -11.50 8.95 28.69
CA LYS A 631 -11.63 9.23 30.12
C LYS A 631 -11.25 8.02 30.94
N GLU A 632 -10.79 8.26 32.16
CA GLU A 632 -10.47 7.21 33.12
C GLU A 632 -11.77 6.58 33.67
N PRO A 633 -11.96 5.25 33.56
CA PRO A 633 -13.12 4.57 34.13
C PRO A 633 -13.06 4.57 35.66
N ARG A 634 -14.22 4.68 36.30
CA ARG A 634 -14.42 4.51 37.75
C ARG A 634 -14.95 3.12 38.10
N LYS A 635 -15.53 2.42 37.13
CA LYS A 635 -16.16 1.11 37.36
C LYS A 635 -16.02 0.16 36.18
N ILE A 636 -15.41 -1.00 36.39
CA ILE A 636 -15.12 -1.99 35.33
C ILE A 636 -15.67 -3.37 35.70
N ALA A 637 -16.30 -4.04 34.73
CA ALA A 637 -16.76 -5.42 34.86
C ALA A 637 -15.93 -6.37 33.98
N TRP A 638 -15.56 -7.54 34.51
CA TRP A 638 -15.00 -8.66 33.73
C TRP A 638 -16.01 -9.78 33.62
N LEU A 639 -16.27 -10.25 32.40
CA LEU A 639 -17.17 -11.37 32.14
C LEU A 639 -16.35 -12.63 31.87
N GLN A 640 -16.46 -13.63 32.75
CA GLN A 640 -15.71 -14.87 32.64
C GLN A 640 -16.30 -15.86 31.64
N CYS A 641 -15.41 -16.71 31.11
CA CYS A 641 -15.77 -17.84 30.24
C CYS A 641 -16.44 -17.42 28.93
N VAL A 642 -16.01 -16.30 28.32
CA VAL A 642 -16.47 -15.90 26.98
C VAL A 642 -15.79 -16.79 25.94
N GLY A 643 -16.56 -17.59 25.20
CA GLY A 643 -16.02 -18.58 24.25
C GLY A 643 -15.36 -19.80 24.90
N SER A 644 -15.71 -20.13 26.15
CA SER A 644 -15.25 -21.34 26.84
C SER A 644 -16.33 -21.86 27.78
N ARG A 645 -16.45 -23.18 27.90
CA ARG A 645 -17.41 -23.85 28.79
C ARG A 645 -18.87 -23.45 28.51
N ASP A 646 -19.20 -23.34 27.23
CA ASP A 646 -20.57 -23.21 26.78
C ASP A 646 -20.90 -24.38 25.83
N ILE A 647 -22.01 -25.05 26.11
CA ILE A 647 -22.45 -26.28 25.42
C ILE A 647 -23.73 -26.06 24.60
N ASN A 648 -24.33 -24.86 24.66
CA ASN A 648 -25.66 -24.58 24.11
C ASN A 648 -25.63 -24.09 22.64
N ARG A 649 -24.56 -23.41 22.21
CA ARG A 649 -24.49 -22.78 20.87
C ARG A 649 -23.23 -23.13 20.05
N CYS A 650 -22.61 -24.28 20.29
CA CYS A 650 -21.39 -24.75 19.60
C CYS A 650 -20.14 -23.91 19.92
N ASP A 651 -19.92 -23.62 21.20
CA ASP A 651 -18.63 -23.16 21.70
C ASP A 651 -17.74 -24.35 22.10
N HIS A 652 -16.55 -24.02 22.59
CA HIS A 652 -15.66 -24.99 23.20
C HIS A 652 -16.19 -25.45 24.56
N GLY A 653 -16.54 -26.73 24.65
CA GLY A 653 -16.94 -27.37 25.91
C GLY A 653 -15.81 -27.44 26.97
N TYR A 654 -14.57 -27.09 26.60
CA TYR A 654 -13.41 -27.10 27.48
C TYR A 654 -13.21 -25.78 28.23
N CYS A 655 -12.42 -25.83 29.31
CA CYS A 655 -11.93 -24.65 30.01
C CYS A 655 -10.63 -24.15 29.38
N SER A 656 -10.50 -22.84 29.19
CA SER A 656 -9.25 -22.24 28.71
C SER A 656 -8.14 -22.16 29.78
N SER A 657 -8.41 -22.57 31.02
CA SER A 657 -7.47 -22.68 32.14
C SER A 657 -6.80 -21.39 32.63
N VAL A 658 -6.77 -20.32 31.83
CA VAL A 658 -6.04 -19.07 32.13
C VAL A 658 -6.97 -17.88 32.39
N CYS A 659 -8.24 -17.95 31.98
CA CYS A 659 -9.17 -16.82 32.01
C CYS A 659 -9.53 -16.27 33.38
N CYS A 660 -9.59 -17.16 34.37
CA CYS A 660 -9.78 -16.75 35.75
C CYS A 660 -8.59 -15.90 36.23
N MET A 661 -7.37 -16.36 35.94
CA MET A 661 -6.16 -15.73 36.47
C MET A 661 -5.81 -14.42 35.78
N TYR A 662 -5.93 -14.33 34.45
CA TYR A 662 -5.66 -13.04 33.79
C TYR A 662 -6.71 -11.99 34.14
N ALA A 663 -7.99 -12.33 34.35
CA ALA A 663 -8.97 -11.32 34.74
C ALA A 663 -8.76 -10.82 36.18
N ILE A 664 -8.37 -11.71 37.10
CA ILE A 664 -7.96 -11.29 38.46
C ILE A 664 -6.73 -10.39 38.37
N LYS A 665 -5.76 -10.74 37.51
CA LYS A 665 -4.58 -9.90 37.25
C LYS A 665 -5.00 -8.53 36.72
N GLU A 666 -5.77 -8.49 35.64
CA GLU A 666 -6.25 -7.27 35.01
C GLU A 666 -7.03 -6.37 35.98
N ALA A 667 -7.92 -6.93 36.80
CA ALA A 667 -8.67 -6.16 37.79
C ALA A 667 -7.77 -5.52 38.86
N VAL A 668 -6.75 -6.23 39.33
CA VAL A 668 -5.76 -5.70 40.29
C VAL A 668 -4.88 -4.65 39.63
N ILE A 669 -4.33 -4.93 38.45
CA ILE A 669 -3.47 -3.99 37.72
C ILE A 669 -4.24 -2.73 37.30
N ALA A 670 -5.52 -2.86 36.94
CA ALA A 670 -6.37 -1.71 36.64
C ALA A 670 -6.47 -0.77 37.85
N LYS A 671 -6.62 -1.31 39.07
CA LYS A 671 -6.61 -0.51 40.30
C LYS A 671 -5.25 0.14 40.56
N GLU A 672 -4.14 -0.54 40.25
CA GLU A 672 -2.79 0.03 40.38
C GLU A 672 -2.52 1.16 39.37
N HIS A 673 -3.14 1.09 38.19
CA HIS A 673 -3.02 2.11 37.14
C HIS A 673 -4.03 3.26 37.31
N ALA A 674 -5.05 3.11 38.16
CA ALA A 674 -6.04 4.13 38.42
C ALA A 674 -5.49 5.21 39.36
N LYS A 675 -5.84 6.47 39.11
CA LYS A 675 -5.48 7.64 39.93
C LYS A 675 -6.36 7.80 41.18
N GLY A 676 -7.48 7.09 41.25
CA GLY A 676 -8.43 7.13 42.36
C GLY A 676 -9.12 5.80 42.59
N ASP A 677 -10.16 5.80 43.43
CA ASP A 677 -10.92 4.59 43.75
C ASP A 677 -11.60 4.03 42.50
N LEU A 678 -11.17 2.82 42.11
CA LEU A 678 -11.75 2.06 41.00
C LEU A 678 -12.55 0.88 41.54
N ASP A 679 -13.84 0.79 41.18
CA ASP A 679 -14.68 -0.38 41.44
C ASP A 679 -14.46 -1.44 40.34
N THR A 680 -14.15 -2.67 40.75
CA THR A 680 -13.88 -3.77 39.82
C THR A 680 -14.72 -4.99 40.21
N ALA A 681 -15.50 -5.51 39.27
CA ALA A 681 -16.34 -6.69 39.46
C ALA A 681 -16.00 -7.78 38.46
N ILE A 682 -15.80 -9.01 38.94
CA ILE A 682 -15.61 -10.20 38.10
C ILE A 682 -16.87 -11.05 38.21
N PHE A 683 -17.58 -11.19 37.09
CA PHE A 683 -18.76 -12.03 36.94
C PHE A 683 -18.37 -13.43 36.51
N PHE A 684 -18.76 -14.44 37.29
CA PHE A 684 -18.30 -15.81 37.08
C PHE A 684 -19.34 -16.87 37.49
N MET A 685 -19.13 -18.09 37.01
CA MET A 685 -19.92 -19.28 37.41
C MET A 685 -19.16 -20.11 38.46
N ASP A 686 -17.88 -20.39 38.18
CA ASP A 686 -16.90 -21.00 39.09
C ASP A 686 -15.49 -20.47 38.78
N MET A 687 -14.64 -20.38 39.81
CA MET A 687 -13.24 -19.97 39.70
C MET A 687 -12.28 -21.16 39.71
N ARG A 688 -11.33 -21.16 38.77
CA ARG A 688 -10.34 -22.23 38.58
C ARG A 688 -8.91 -21.71 38.71
N THR A 689 -8.55 -21.32 39.94
CA THR A 689 -7.26 -20.78 40.39
C THR A 689 -6.20 -21.87 40.63
N HIS A 690 -6.10 -22.83 39.71
CA HIS A 690 -5.19 -23.96 39.86
C HIS A 690 -3.74 -23.55 39.53
N GLY A 691 -2.82 -23.76 40.47
CA GLY A 691 -1.43 -23.35 40.35
C GLY A 691 -0.83 -22.99 41.71
N LYS A 692 0.49 -22.91 41.79
CA LYS A 692 1.16 -22.51 43.03
C LYS A 692 0.81 -21.06 43.34
N ASP A 693 0.27 -20.82 44.53
CA ASP A 693 -0.10 -19.50 45.06
C ASP A 693 -1.22 -18.74 44.30
N PHE A 694 -1.89 -19.35 43.33
CA PHE A 694 -2.95 -18.70 42.56
C PHE A 694 -4.22 -18.45 43.39
N GLU A 695 -4.60 -19.40 44.25
CA GLU A 695 -5.67 -19.21 45.22
C GLU A 695 -5.33 -18.10 46.24
N ARG A 696 -4.06 -18.01 46.64
CA ARG A 696 -3.60 -16.91 47.51
C ARG A 696 -3.71 -15.57 46.79
N TYR A 697 -3.41 -15.51 45.51
CA TYR A 697 -3.57 -14.30 44.70
C TYR A 697 -5.05 -13.89 44.56
N TYR A 698 -5.95 -14.85 44.31
CA TYR A 698 -7.39 -14.64 44.32
C TYR A 698 -7.90 -14.05 45.66
N ASN A 699 -7.52 -14.67 46.78
CA ASN A 699 -7.90 -14.17 48.11
C ASN A 699 -7.32 -12.77 48.38
N SER A 700 -6.07 -12.51 47.95
CA SER A 700 -5.45 -11.18 48.04
C SER A 700 -6.20 -10.14 47.21
N ALA A 701 -6.62 -10.46 45.99
CA ALA A 701 -7.40 -9.57 45.14
C ALA A 701 -8.73 -9.18 45.81
N ARG A 702 -9.40 -10.15 46.45
CA ARG A 702 -10.64 -9.90 47.21
C ARG A 702 -10.40 -9.06 48.46
N GLU A 703 -9.48 -9.47 49.30
CA GLU A 703 -9.32 -8.95 50.67
C GLU A 703 -8.50 -7.66 50.74
N LYS A 704 -7.45 -7.54 49.93
CA LYS A 704 -6.53 -6.39 49.96
C LYS A 704 -6.86 -5.34 48.91
N HIS A 705 -7.25 -5.77 47.70
CA HIS A 705 -7.53 -4.86 46.59
C HIS A 705 -9.02 -4.56 46.41
N GLY A 706 -9.91 -5.27 47.13
CA GLY A 706 -11.35 -5.02 47.09
C GLY A 706 -11.99 -5.38 45.74
N VAL A 707 -11.46 -6.38 45.03
CA VAL A 707 -12.09 -6.88 43.80
C VAL A 707 -13.36 -7.66 44.16
N ARG A 708 -14.50 -7.27 43.58
CA ARG A 708 -15.79 -7.95 43.80
C ARG A 708 -15.87 -9.19 42.92
N PHE A 709 -16.24 -10.31 43.52
CA PHE A 709 -16.49 -11.56 42.80
C PHE A 709 -17.98 -11.86 42.87
N ILE A 710 -18.66 -11.80 41.73
CA ILE A 710 -20.11 -11.93 41.63
C ILE A 710 -20.43 -13.23 40.90
N ARG A 711 -21.06 -14.16 41.60
CA ARG A 711 -21.41 -15.46 41.03
C ARG A 711 -22.66 -15.36 40.16
N SER A 712 -22.49 -14.89 38.93
CA SER A 712 -23.55 -14.77 37.93
C SER A 712 -22.98 -14.85 36.53
N ARG A 713 -23.74 -15.43 35.58
CA ARG A 713 -23.42 -15.34 34.15
C ARG A 713 -24.23 -14.22 33.52
N ILE A 714 -23.54 -13.26 32.94
CA ILE A 714 -24.15 -12.17 32.20
C ILE A 714 -24.55 -12.68 30.82
N HIS A 715 -25.82 -12.50 30.47
CA HIS A 715 -26.36 -12.87 29.17
C HIS A 715 -26.25 -11.72 28.15
N THR A 716 -26.65 -10.51 28.54
CA THR A 716 -26.72 -9.32 27.67
C THR A 716 -25.98 -8.14 28.30
N ILE A 717 -25.35 -7.32 27.46
CA ILE A 717 -24.79 -6.02 27.83
C ILE A 717 -25.61 -4.94 27.13
N ASP A 718 -26.37 -4.15 27.89
CA ASP A 718 -27.13 -3.02 27.34
C ASP A 718 -26.26 -1.74 27.37
N SER A 719 -26.42 -0.84 26.40
CA SER A 719 -25.69 0.44 26.36
C SER A 719 -26.62 1.64 26.54
N LEU A 720 -26.14 2.67 27.25
CA LEU A 720 -26.84 3.94 27.40
C LEU A 720 -26.30 4.94 26.36
N ALA A 721 -27.13 5.27 25.37
CA ALA A 721 -26.74 6.08 24.20
C ALA A 721 -26.17 7.47 24.57
N ASP A 722 -26.56 8.05 25.70
CA ASP A 722 -26.21 9.42 26.06
C ASP A 722 -24.89 9.53 26.84
N THR A 723 -24.52 8.50 27.62
CA THR A 723 -23.33 8.52 28.50
C THR A 723 -22.19 7.62 28.03
N GLY A 724 -22.50 6.62 27.19
CA GLY A 724 -21.56 5.57 26.79
C GLY A 724 -21.30 4.54 27.90
N ASP A 725 -22.12 4.54 28.95
CA ASP A 725 -22.06 3.57 30.04
C ASP A 725 -22.82 2.29 29.67
N LEU A 726 -22.42 1.20 30.32
CA LEU A 726 -22.89 -0.15 30.06
C LEU A 726 -23.72 -0.64 31.25
N VAL A 727 -24.86 -1.25 30.98
CA VAL A 727 -25.80 -1.75 31.98
C VAL A 727 -25.82 -3.27 31.94
N LEU A 728 -25.53 -3.88 33.10
CA LEU A 728 -25.58 -5.32 33.28
C LEU A 728 -26.75 -5.69 34.20
N ARG A 729 -27.56 -6.66 33.77
CA ARG A 729 -28.64 -7.25 34.58
C ARG A 729 -28.27 -8.67 34.97
N TYR A 730 -28.29 -8.96 36.26
CA TYR A 730 -27.87 -10.26 36.77
C TYR A 730 -28.59 -10.65 38.05
N ALA A 731 -28.70 -11.96 38.31
CA ALA A 731 -29.20 -12.47 39.57
C ALA A 731 -28.06 -12.50 40.60
N ALA A 732 -28.27 -11.87 41.76
CA ALA A 732 -27.41 -12.02 42.92
C ALA A 732 -27.53 -13.43 43.51
N GLU A 733 -26.61 -13.82 44.40
CA GLU A 733 -26.68 -15.12 45.09
C GLU A 733 -27.94 -15.29 45.96
N THR A 734 -28.56 -14.18 46.37
CA THR A 734 -29.84 -14.13 47.07
C THR A 734 -31.04 -14.38 46.17
N GLY A 735 -30.85 -14.41 44.85
CA GLY A 735 -31.91 -14.53 43.84
C GLY A 735 -32.53 -13.19 43.40
N GLU A 736 -32.11 -12.06 44.00
CA GLU A 736 -32.56 -10.73 43.58
C GLU A 736 -31.98 -10.34 42.23
N LEU A 737 -32.81 -9.74 41.36
CA LEU A 737 -32.36 -9.19 40.09
C LEU A 737 -31.74 -7.82 40.33
N VAL A 738 -30.45 -7.69 40.02
CA VAL A 738 -29.67 -6.45 40.14
C VAL A 738 -29.42 -5.87 38.76
N GLU A 739 -29.64 -4.57 38.62
CA GLU A 739 -29.21 -3.77 37.47
C GLU A 739 -28.07 -2.85 37.92
N GLU A 740 -26.91 -2.96 37.28
CA GLU A 740 -25.71 -2.22 37.66
C GLU A 740 -25.04 -1.57 36.45
N ARG A 741 -24.55 -0.34 36.63
CA ARG A 741 -23.87 0.44 35.58
C ARG A 741 -22.35 0.32 35.69
N PHE A 742 -21.69 0.21 34.54
CA PHE A 742 -20.25 0.10 34.38
C PHE A 742 -19.75 1.03 33.28
N ASP A 743 -18.55 1.55 33.44
CA ASP A 743 -17.94 2.46 32.47
C ASP A 743 -17.21 1.69 31.35
N LEU A 744 -16.78 0.46 31.65
CA LEU A 744 -16.06 -0.44 30.75
C LEU A 744 -16.40 -1.90 31.09
N VAL A 745 -16.57 -2.74 30.06
CA VAL A 745 -16.74 -4.19 30.22
C VAL A 745 -15.59 -4.91 29.49
N VAL A 746 -14.94 -5.84 30.18
CA VAL A 746 -13.86 -6.68 29.66
C VAL A 746 -14.34 -8.12 29.49
N LEU A 747 -14.36 -8.59 28.25
CA LEU A 747 -14.71 -9.96 27.89
C LEU A 747 -13.49 -10.86 28.08
N SER A 748 -13.54 -11.77 29.05
CA SER A 748 -12.47 -12.74 29.28
C SER A 748 -12.58 -13.87 28.26
N VAL A 749 -11.96 -13.65 27.09
CA VAL A 749 -12.05 -14.53 25.91
C VAL A 749 -11.18 -15.80 26.03
N GLY A 750 -11.74 -16.93 25.61
CA GLY A 750 -11.08 -18.23 25.57
C GLY A 750 -9.96 -18.35 24.54
N LEU A 751 -9.24 -19.47 24.57
CA LEU A 751 -8.17 -19.80 23.61
C LEU A 751 -8.66 -20.86 22.62
N GLU A 752 -8.34 -20.66 21.34
CA GLU A 752 -8.67 -21.58 20.25
C GLU A 752 -7.45 -21.85 19.35
N THR A 753 -7.52 -22.94 18.58
CA THR A 753 -6.55 -23.26 17.54
C THR A 753 -6.91 -22.53 16.23
N SER A 754 -5.94 -21.88 15.59
CA SER A 754 -6.19 -21.20 14.31
C SER A 754 -6.43 -22.18 13.15
N LYS A 755 -7.21 -21.77 12.14
CA LYS A 755 -7.42 -22.55 10.90
C LYS A 755 -6.09 -22.94 10.25
N ASP A 756 -5.14 -22.01 10.14
CA ASP A 756 -3.79 -22.26 9.61
C ASP A 756 -3.04 -23.37 10.38
N THR A 757 -3.24 -23.44 11.70
CA THR A 757 -2.61 -24.48 12.53
C THR A 757 -3.25 -25.84 12.28
N LEU A 758 -4.56 -25.90 12.06
CA LEU A 758 -5.26 -27.14 11.71
C LEU A 758 -4.87 -27.64 10.32
N GLU A 759 -4.74 -26.74 9.36
CA GLU A 759 -4.21 -27.07 8.03
C GLU A 759 -2.77 -27.59 8.12
N LEU A 760 -1.93 -26.96 8.95
CA LEU A 760 -0.58 -27.44 9.21
C LEU A 760 -0.61 -28.86 9.80
N ALA A 761 -1.44 -29.11 10.81
CA ALA A 761 -1.58 -30.43 11.41
C ALA A 761 -2.02 -31.49 10.38
N ALA A 762 -3.00 -31.15 9.52
CA ALA A 762 -3.47 -32.01 8.45
C ALA A 762 -2.36 -32.32 7.43
N ARG A 763 -1.60 -31.31 6.97
CA ARG A 763 -0.46 -31.48 6.05
C ARG A 763 0.65 -32.34 6.66
N LEU A 764 0.82 -32.30 7.98
CA LEU A 764 1.81 -33.10 8.70
C LEU A 764 1.34 -34.51 9.04
N GLY A 765 0.05 -34.82 8.83
CA GLY A 765 -0.55 -36.11 9.19
C GLY A 765 -0.72 -36.30 10.69
N LEU A 766 -1.03 -35.22 11.43
CA LEU A 766 -1.15 -35.24 12.88
C LEU A 766 -2.61 -35.38 13.31
N ALA A 767 -2.84 -36.24 14.31
CA ALA A 767 -4.15 -36.36 14.94
C ALA A 767 -4.45 -35.16 15.83
N THR A 768 -5.69 -34.66 15.76
CA THR A 768 -6.21 -33.63 16.66
C THR A 768 -7.21 -34.23 17.65
N SER A 769 -7.37 -33.58 18.80
CA SER A 769 -8.42 -33.88 19.78
C SER A 769 -9.77 -33.32 19.32
N GLU A 770 -10.85 -33.64 20.04
CA GLU A 770 -12.19 -33.08 19.82
C GLU A 770 -12.20 -31.54 19.93
N GLY A 771 -11.42 -30.99 20.87
CA GLY A 771 -11.21 -29.54 21.01
C GLY A 771 -10.23 -28.94 20.00
N GLN A 772 -9.89 -29.66 18.92
CA GLN A 772 -9.01 -29.17 17.85
C GLN A 772 -7.58 -28.81 18.30
N PHE A 773 -7.07 -29.48 19.33
CA PHE A 773 -5.66 -29.41 19.77
C PHE A 773 -4.86 -30.60 19.26
N CYS A 774 -3.54 -30.54 19.27
CA CYS A 774 -2.69 -31.68 18.95
C CYS A 774 -2.92 -32.83 19.94
N LYS A 775 -3.22 -34.02 19.41
CA LYS A 775 -3.44 -35.21 20.23
C LYS A 775 -2.10 -35.77 20.71
N THR A 776 -2.00 -36.00 22.01
CA THR A 776 -0.81 -36.57 22.69
C THR A 776 -1.24 -37.74 23.58
N LEU A 777 -0.27 -38.54 24.05
CA LEU A 777 -0.53 -39.69 24.92
C LEU A 777 -0.19 -39.37 26.38
N PRO A 778 -0.93 -39.91 27.38
CA PRO A 778 -0.72 -39.58 28.80
C PRO A 778 0.71 -39.81 29.31
N PHE A 779 1.37 -40.88 28.86
CA PHE A 779 2.75 -41.21 29.26
C PHE A 779 3.82 -40.67 28.30
N SER A 780 3.42 -39.89 27.30
CA SER A 780 4.32 -39.27 26.32
C SER A 780 3.75 -37.91 25.92
N PRO A 781 3.68 -36.95 26.86
CA PRO A 781 2.85 -35.75 26.72
C PRO A 781 3.33 -34.81 25.61
N VAL A 782 4.58 -34.86 25.19
CA VAL A 782 5.10 -34.01 24.10
C VAL A 782 5.16 -34.71 22.74
N HIS A 783 4.83 -36.00 22.70
CA HIS A 783 4.84 -36.78 21.46
C HIS A 783 3.53 -36.60 20.71
N THR A 784 3.63 -36.32 19.41
CA THR A 784 2.48 -36.30 18.51
C THR A 784 2.16 -37.71 18.00
N SER A 785 1.13 -37.85 17.18
CA SER A 785 0.81 -39.12 16.50
C SER A 785 1.83 -39.55 15.44
N ARG A 786 2.85 -38.72 15.14
CA ARG A 786 3.91 -39.02 14.17
C ARG A 786 5.27 -38.94 14.84
N ASP A 787 6.01 -40.05 14.82
CA ASP A 787 7.32 -40.15 15.43
C ASP A 787 8.32 -39.11 14.88
N GLY A 788 9.13 -38.53 15.76
CA GLY A 788 10.09 -37.47 15.43
C GLY A 788 9.47 -36.07 15.31
N ILE A 789 8.15 -35.94 15.47
CA ILE A 789 7.43 -34.68 15.59
C ILE A 789 6.89 -34.54 17.01
N TYR A 790 7.23 -33.41 17.63
CA TYR A 790 6.90 -33.07 19.00
C TYR A 790 6.00 -31.83 19.04
N VAL A 791 5.25 -31.66 20.12
CA VAL A 791 4.39 -30.49 20.35
C VAL A 791 4.63 -29.94 21.76
N CYS A 792 4.51 -28.63 21.92
CA CYS A 792 4.55 -27.96 23.21
C CYS A 792 3.65 -26.73 23.24
N GLY A 793 3.27 -26.31 24.45
CA GLY A 793 2.49 -25.10 24.66
C GLY A 793 1.04 -25.25 24.27
N VAL A 794 0.41 -24.14 23.89
CA VAL A 794 -1.05 -24.04 23.80
C VAL A 794 -1.67 -24.92 22.72
N PHE A 795 -0.88 -25.34 21.71
CA PHE A 795 -1.40 -26.25 20.68
C PHE A 795 -1.73 -27.65 21.21
N GLN A 796 -1.18 -28.07 22.35
CA GLN A 796 -1.62 -29.31 23.02
C GLN A 796 -2.89 -29.10 23.86
N GLY A 797 -3.18 -27.85 24.23
CA GLY A 797 -4.36 -27.46 25.00
C GLY A 797 -4.14 -26.15 25.77
N PRO A 798 -5.20 -25.50 26.26
CA PRO A 798 -5.09 -24.24 26.99
C PRO A 798 -4.31 -24.38 28.31
N LYS A 799 -3.27 -23.56 28.49
CA LYS A 799 -2.37 -23.60 29.66
C LYS A 799 -1.60 -22.30 29.86
N ASP A 800 -0.98 -22.17 31.02
CA ASP A 800 -0.19 -21.00 31.39
C ASP A 800 1.26 -21.03 30.86
N ILE A 801 2.00 -19.96 31.12
CA ILE A 801 3.39 -19.81 30.68
C ILE A 801 4.32 -20.85 31.34
N PRO A 802 4.32 -21.06 32.67
CA PRO A 802 5.15 -22.09 33.32
C PRO A 802 4.97 -23.50 32.73
N GLN A 803 3.73 -23.93 32.50
CA GLN A 803 3.45 -25.23 31.89
C GLN A 803 3.98 -25.29 30.46
N SER A 804 3.75 -24.23 29.67
CA SER A 804 4.26 -24.14 28.29
C SER A 804 5.79 -24.22 28.22
N VAL A 805 6.50 -23.56 29.14
CA VAL A 805 7.98 -23.60 29.21
C VAL A 805 8.47 -24.99 29.63
N THR A 806 7.77 -25.64 30.55
CA THR A 806 8.09 -27.00 30.99
C THR A 806 7.96 -27.99 29.82
N GLU A 807 6.87 -27.89 29.06
CA GLU A 807 6.67 -28.71 27.86
C GLU A 807 7.66 -28.42 26.75
N ALA A 808 8.01 -27.15 26.53
CA ALA A 808 9.04 -26.80 25.56
C ALA A 808 10.39 -27.45 25.92
N SER A 809 10.74 -27.47 27.22
CA SER A 809 11.94 -28.15 27.72
C SER A 809 11.85 -29.67 27.53
N ALA A 810 10.69 -30.27 27.79
CA ALA A 810 10.46 -31.70 27.57
C ALA A 810 10.52 -32.09 26.08
N ALA A 811 9.92 -31.29 25.20
CA ALA A 811 9.96 -31.48 23.75
C ALA A 811 11.38 -31.34 23.20
N ALA A 812 12.14 -30.34 23.67
CA ALA A 812 13.54 -30.17 23.33
C ALA A 812 14.40 -31.35 23.79
N CYS A 813 14.15 -31.87 24.99
CA CYS A 813 14.83 -33.06 25.51
C CYS A 813 14.52 -34.30 24.65
N ALA A 814 13.25 -34.55 24.34
CA ALA A 814 12.83 -35.68 23.50
C ALA A 814 13.44 -35.60 22.09
N ALA A 815 13.44 -34.41 21.48
CA ALA A 815 14.12 -34.16 20.22
C ALA A 815 15.63 -34.39 20.32
N ALA A 816 16.29 -33.91 21.38
CA ALA A 816 17.73 -34.08 21.57
C ALA A 816 18.14 -35.54 21.78
N VAL A 817 17.30 -36.36 22.43
CA VAL A 817 17.52 -37.81 22.58
C VAL A 817 17.59 -38.46 21.19
N ASP A 818 16.65 -38.12 20.31
CA ASP A 818 16.61 -38.63 18.94
C ASP A 818 17.80 -38.17 18.10
N LEU A 819 18.29 -36.96 18.33
CA LEU A 819 19.42 -36.36 17.62
C LEU A 819 20.79 -36.66 18.24
N SER A 820 20.85 -37.48 19.29
CA SER A 820 22.07 -37.73 20.06
C SER A 820 23.28 -38.15 19.22
N ARG A 821 23.07 -38.94 18.16
CA ARG A 821 24.12 -39.37 17.21
C ARG A 821 24.70 -38.23 16.37
N GLY A 822 23.92 -37.17 16.12
CA GLY A 822 24.29 -36.01 15.31
C GLY A 822 24.72 -34.80 16.14
N ARG A 823 24.98 -34.97 17.44
CA ARG A 823 25.35 -33.85 18.32
C ARG A 823 26.64 -33.18 17.84
N TRP A 824 26.66 -31.85 17.86
CA TRP A 824 27.80 -31.00 17.49
C TRP A 824 28.21 -31.02 16.01
N THR A 825 27.53 -31.77 15.14
CA THR A 825 27.90 -31.85 13.71
C THR A 825 27.59 -30.56 12.92
N GLN A 826 26.66 -29.73 13.41
CA GLN A 826 26.24 -28.48 12.77
C GLN A 826 26.25 -27.26 13.70
N THR A 827 26.91 -27.35 14.86
CA THR A 827 27.01 -26.21 15.80
C THR A 827 28.10 -25.23 15.40
N ARG A 828 27.86 -23.93 15.59
CA ARG A 828 28.87 -22.87 15.40
C ARG A 828 29.28 -22.29 16.74
N THR A 829 30.58 -22.19 16.99
CA THR A 829 31.11 -21.48 18.16
C THR A 829 31.13 -19.98 17.84
N LYS A 830 30.52 -19.16 18.71
CA LYS A 830 30.58 -17.69 18.58
C LYS A 830 32.01 -17.23 18.84
N GLN A 831 32.63 -16.57 17.86
CA GLN A 831 33.90 -15.88 18.08
C GLN A 831 33.62 -14.59 18.84
N LEU A 832 34.24 -14.45 20.01
CA LEU A 832 34.23 -13.21 20.78
C LEU A 832 35.44 -12.36 20.36
N PRO A 833 35.32 -11.03 20.34
CA PRO A 833 36.49 -10.16 20.16
C PRO A 833 37.50 -10.38 21.29
N GLU A 834 38.77 -10.07 21.02
CA GLU A 834 39.82 -10.10 22.04
C GLU A 834 39.48 -9.13 23.17
N GLU A 835 39.70 -9.56 24.41
CA GLU A 835 39.42 -8.73 25.59
C GLU A 835 40.44 -7.58 25.67
N LEU A 836 39.94 -6.35 25.71
CA LEU A 836 40.71 -5.13 25.84
C LEU A 836 41.22 -5.01 27.28
N ASP A 837 42.53 -4.89 27.45
CA ASP A 837 43.11 -4.57 28.75
C ASP A 837 42.84 -3.11 29.13
N VAL A 838 41.92 -2.91 30.06
CA VAL A 838 41.56 -1.60 30.62
C VAL A 838 42.05 -1.41 32.05
N SER A 839 42.92 -2.30 32.56
CA SER A 839 43.35 -2.34 33.97
C SER A 839 44.07 -1.07 34.42
N ASN A 840 44.78 -0.42 33.50
CA ASN A 840 45.58 0.79 33.74
C ASN A 840 44.92 2.08 33.22
N LEU A 841 43.68 2.01 32.74
CA LEU A 841 42.95 3.17 32.25
C LEU A 841 42.09 3.78 33.37
N GLU A 842 41.96 5.10 33.36
CA GLU A 842 41.00 5.78 34.25
C GLU A 842 39.57 5.29 33.95
N PRO A 843 38.71 5.09 34.97
CA PRO A 843 37.32 4.72 34.73
C PRO A 843 36.60 5.74 33.83
N ARG A 844 35.94 5.23 32.80
CA ARG A 844 35.09 5.97 31.86
C ARG A 844 33.76 5.24 31.79
N ILE A 845 32.83 5.72 32.59
CA ILE A 845 31.56 5.05 32.89
C ILE A 845 30.47 5.59 31.96
N GLY A 846 29.76 4.70 31.28
CA GLY A 846 28.47 5.02 30.64
C GLY A 846 27.31 4.64 31.54
N VAL A 847 26.36 5.54 31.76
CA VAL A 847 25.16 5.29 32.56
C VAL A 847 23.93 5.26 31.66
N PHE A 848 23.17 4.16 31.71
CA PHE A 848 21.96 3.98 30.91
C PHE A 848 20.75 3.83 31.82
N VAL A 849 19.83 4.81 31.80
CA VAL A 849 18.66 4.86 32.68
C VAL A 849 17.41 4.38 31.93
N CYS A 850 16.78 3.32 32.42
CA CYS A 850 15.60 2.72 31.80
C CYS A 850 14.31 3.40 32.27
N ASN A 851 13.45 3.79 31.34
CA ASN A 851 12.14 4.37 31.66
C ASN A 851 11.05 3.32 31.88
N CYS A 852 11.01 2.24 31.09
CA CYS A 852 10.09 1.10 31.23
C CYS A 852 8.59 1.48 31.40
N GLY A 853 8.16 2.65 30.90
CA GLY A 853 6.78 3.14 31.00
C GLY A 853 6.34 3.37 32.44
N THR A 854 5.11 2.95 32.76
CA THR A 854 4.54 3.08 34.12
C THR A 854 5.33 2.32 35.19
N ASN A 855 6.14 1.31 34.81
CA ASN A 855 6.91 0.52 35.77
C ASN A 855 8.02 1.30 36.47
N ILE A 856 8.65 2.27 35.80
CA ILE A 856 9.70 3.12 36.41
C ILE A 856 9.32 4.58 36.18
N GLY A 857 9.22 5.02 34.93
CA GLY A 857 8.91 6.40 34.54
C GLY A 857 7.55 6.91 34.99
N GLY A 858 6.62 6.03 35.40
CA GLY A 858 5.35 6.42 36.01
C GLY A 858 5.50 7.03 37.42
N ILE A 859 6.58 6.70 38.13
CA ILE A 859 6.84 7.13 39.51
C ILE A 859 8.15 7.92 39.60
N VAL A 860 9.23 7.40 39.02
CA VAL A 860 10.56 8.00 39.05
C VAL A 860 10.72 8.98 37.89
N ASN A 861 11.17 10.20 38.16
CA ASN A 861 11.54 11.16 37.11
C ASN A 861 12.88 10.73 36.46
N VAL A 862 12.77 9.88 35.44
CA VAL A 862 13.91 9.29 34.72
C VAL A 862 14.85 10.34 34.11
N PRO A 863 14.35 11.41 33.44
CA PRO A 863 15.21 12.50 33.00
C PRO A 863 16.04 13.12 34.14
N ALA A 864 15.42 13.40 35.29
CA ALA A 864 16.15 13.98 36.43
C ALA A 864 17.22 13.03 37.02
N VAL A 865 16.99 11.71 36.97
CA VAL A 865 17.99 10.71 37.37
C VAL A 865 19.15 10.67 36.38
N ALA A 866 18.88 10.76 35.08
CA ALA A 866 19.89 10.84 34.04
C ALA A 866 20.74 12.12 34.15
N ASP A 867 20.09 13.28 34.31
CA ASP A 867 20.77 14.57 34.51
C ASP A 867 21.68 14.54 35.74
N TYR A 868 21.20 13.96 36.84
CA TYR A 868 22.01 13.76 38.04
C TYR A 868 23.20 12.83 37.79
N ALA A 869 22.98 11.70 37.10
CA ALA A 869 24.04 10.74 36.80
C ALA A 869 25.18 11.37 35.99
N ALA A 870 24.88 12.32 35.11
CA ALA A 870 25.87 13.04 34.31
C ALA A 870 26.81 13.92 35.14
N THR A 871 26.42 14.27 36.37
CA THR A 871 27.25 15.06 37.30
C THR A 871 28.21 14.21 38.14
N LEU A 872 28.10 12.88 38.08
CA LEU A 872 28.87 11.98 38.93
C LEU A 872 30.31 11.77 38.43
N PRO A 873 31.29 11.53 39.32
CA PRO A 873 32.68 11.29 38.93
C PRO A 873 32.82 10.12 37.94
N HIS A 874 33.74 10.26 36.98
CA HIS A 874 34.05 9.27 35.94
C HIS A 874 32.93 8.94 34.95
N VAL A 875 31.74 9.54 35.08
CA VAL A 875 30.66 9.39 34.10
C VAL A 875 30.96 10.25 32.88
N VAL A 876 31.07 9.62 31.71
CA VAL A 876 31.42 10.30 30.44
C VAL A 876 30.23 10.36 29.50
N HIS A 877 29.27 9.47 29.65
CA HIS A 877 28.07 9.42 28.82
C HIS A 877 26.87 8.99 29.67
N VAL A 878 25.73 9.64 29.45
CA VAL A 878 24.45 9.23 30.03
C VAL A 878 23.39 9.21 28.94
N GLU A 879 22.57 8.17 28.95
CA GLU A 879 21.42 8.05 28.06
C GLU A 879 20.22 7.51 28.83
N HIS A 880 19.00 7.94 28.46
CA HIS A 880 17.78 7.32 28.96
C HIS A 880 16.90 6.82 27.80
N ASN A 881 16.40 5.59 27.92
CA ASN A 881 15.66 4.92 26.86
C ASN A 881 14.39 4.25 27.41
N LEU A 882 13.40 3.99 26.55
CA LEU A 882 12.17 3.31 26.99
C LEU A 882 12.46 1.90 27.51
N PHE A 883 13.27 1.12 26.78
CA PHE A 883 13.64 -0.24 27.17
C PHE A 883 15.14 -0.48 26.95
N THR A 884 15.96 -0.32 27.99
CA THR A 884 17.41 -0.57 27.88
C THR A 884 17.75 -2.03 27.54
N CYS A 885 16.87 -2.98 27.87
CA CYS A 885 17.03 -4.39 27.49
C CYS A 885 16.63 -4.72 26.05
N ALA A 886 16.09 -3.76 25.28
CA ALA A 886 15.75 -4.00 23.89
C ALA A 886 17.02 -4.06 23.00
N GLN A 887 16.99 -4.93 22.00
CA GLN A 887 18.16 -5.23 21.15
C GLN A 887 18.74 -3.99 20.45
N ASP A 888 17.87 -3.07 20.00
CA ASP A 888 18.26 -1.79 19.40
C ASP A 888 19.05 -0.91 20.38
N THR A 889 18.62 -0.87 21.64
CA THR A 889 19.33 -0.15 22.70
C THR A 889 20.65 -0.84 23.04
N GLN A 890 20.72 -2.17 23.01
CA GLN A 890 21.98 -2.91 23.17
C GLN A 890 22.96 -2.58 22.04
N ASP A 891 22.51 -2.54 20.79
CA ASP A 891 23.36 -2.22 19.65
C ASP A 891 23.81 -0.75 19.66
N ARG A 892 22.93 0.18 20.09
CA ARG A 892 23.31 1.58 20.35
C ARG A 892 24.35 1.69 21.47
N MET A 893 24.17 0.95 22.56
CA MET A 893 25.12 0.87 23.67
C MET A 893 26.50 0.40 23.19
N LYS A 894 26.58 -0.62 22.31
CA LYS A 894 27.86 -1.06 21.71
C LYS A 894 28.56 0.06 20.95
N SER A 895 27.81 0.80 20.12
CA SER A 895 28.34 1.95 19.37
C SER A 895 28.84 3.05 20.30
N LEU A 896 28.09 3.37 21.37
CA LEU A 896 28.47 4.38 22.35
C LEU A 896 29.68 3.98 23.20
N ILE A 897 29.82 2.69 23.53
CA ILE A 897 31.03 2.14 24.18
C ILE A 897 32.27 2.45 23.33
N GLN A 898 32.18 2.26 22.02
CA GLN A 898 33.28 2.56 21.10
C GLN A 898 33.49 4.07 20.91
N GLU A 899 32.41 4.82 20.64
CA GLU A 899 32.43 6.27 20.36
C GLU A 899 33.02 7.07 21.53
N HIS A 900 32.57 6.80 22.75
CA HIS A 900 33.01 7.51 23.94
C HIS A 900 34.17 6.83 24.67
N ARG A 901 34.67 5.69 24.14
CA ARG A 901 35.71 4.85 24.77
C ARG A 901 35.35 4.52 26.22
N LEU A 902 34.13 4.03 26.41
CA LEU A 902 33.67 3.59 27.73
C LEU A 902 34.38 2.29 28.09
N ASN A 903 34.84 2.17 29.32
CA ASN A 903 35.47 0.94 29.82
C ASN A 903 34.66 0.29 30.96
N ARG A 904 33.59 0.95 31.42
CA ARG A 904 32.62 0.45 32.40
C ARG A 904 31.22 0.92 32.06
N VAL A 905 30.23 0.12 32.44
CA VAL A 905 28.82 0.43 32.16
C VAL A 905 27.99 0.24 33.43
N VAL A 906 27.13 1.23 33.70
CA VAL A 906 26.09 1.16 34.72
C VAL A 906 24.73 1.19 34.02
N VAL A 907 23.86 0.23 34.34
CA VAL A 907 22.46 0.27 33.89
C VAL A 907 21.55 0.49 35.09
N ALA A 908 20.81 1.60 35.08
CA ALA A 908 19.80 1.88 36.07
C ALA A 908 18.44 1.40 35.55
N ALA A 909 18.01 0.21 35.99
CA ALA A 909 16.80 -0.43 35.46
C ALA A 909 16.16 -1.40 36.48
N CYS A 910 15.74 -2.56 36.00
CA CYS A 910 15.06 -3.58 36.77
C CYS A 910 16.02 -4.53 37.51
N SER A 911 15.51 -5.67 37.98
CA SER A 911 16.31 -6.65 38.73
C SER A 911 17.50 -7.22 37.93
N PRO A 912 18.71 -7.32 38.54
CA PRO A 912 19.88 -7.90 37.89
C PRO A 912 19.68 -9.37 37.52
N ARG A 913 18.89 -10.12 38.30
CA ARG A 913 18.61 -11.55 38.03
C ARG A 913 18.04 -11.82 36.63
N THR A 914 17.38 -10.84 36.02
CA THR A 914 16.70 -11.02 34.74
C THR A 914 17.56 -10.60 33.56
N HIS A 915 18.29 -9.49 33.66
CA HIS A 915 18.93 -8.86 32.49
C HIS A 915 20.43 -8.60 32.65
N GLU A 916 21.04 -8.83 33.82
CA GLU A 916 22.49 -8.67 33.97
C GLU A 916 23.28 -9.50 32.94
N PRO A 917 22.99 -10.80 32.71
CA PRO A 917 23.70 -11.58 31.68
C PRO A 917 23.63 -10.95 30.28
N LEU A 918 22.51 -10.31 29.94
CA LEU A 918 22.33 -9.64 28.64
C LEU A 918 23.32 -8.48 28.46
N PHE A 919 23.42 -7.60 29.45
CA PHE A 919 24.36 -6.47 29.38
C PHE A 919 25.82 -6.92 29.44
N GLN A 920 26.10 -7.95 30.24
CA GLN A 920 27.40 -8.61 30.29
C GLN A 920 27.82 -9.14 28.91
N GLU A 921 26.93 -9.81 28.19
CA GLU A 921 27.18 -10.27 26.82
C GLU A 921 27.40 -9.10 25.84
N THR A 922 26.74 -7.97 26.04
CA THR A 922 26.95 -6.74 25.26
C THR A 922 28.34 -6.17 25.47
N LEU A 923 28.85 -6.14 26.71
CA LEU A 923 30.23 -5.75 26.99
C LEU A 923 31.23 -6.71 26.32
N GLN A 924 31.02 -8.03 26.43
CA GLN A 924 31.88 -9.01 25.76
C GLN A 924 31.88 -8.84 24.24
N ALA A 925 30.73 -8.49 23.64
CA ALA A 925 30.64 -8.21 22.21
C ALA A 925 31.44 -6.96 21.78
N CYS A 926 31.81 -6.08 22.73
CA CYS A 926 32.68 -4.93 22.51
C CYS A 926 34.15 -5.20 22.88
N GLY A 927 34.50 -6.41 23.33
CA GLY A 927 35.82 -6.74 23.85
C GLY A 927 36.06 -6.25 25.28
N LEU A 928 35.03 -5.86 26.03
CA LEU A 928 35.18 -5.54 27.45
C LEU A 928 34.96 -6.78 28.31
N ASN A 929 35.69 -6.86 29.42
CA ASN A 929 35.44 -7.87 30.43
C ASN A 929 34.01 -7.72 30.98
N LYS A 930 33.27 -8.83 31.03
CA LYS A 930 31.85 -8.81 31.41
C LYS A 930 31.59 -8.34 32.84
N PHE A 931 32.58 -8.42 33.72
CA PHE A 931 32.46 -8.01 35.12
C PHE A 931 32.70 -6.52 35.33
N LEU A 932 32.93 -5.74 34.27
CA LEU A 932 33.03 -4.28 34.31
C LEU A 932 31.67 -3.59 34.19
N PHE A 933 30.64 -4.27 34.68
CA PHE A 933 29.25 -3.90 34.62
C PHE A 933 28.65 -3.83 36.02
N GLU A 934 27.79 -2.84 36.26
CA GLU A 934 27.01 -2.72 37.49
C GLU A 934 25.55 -2.35 37.15
N MET A 935 24.60 -2.81 37.96
CA MET A 935 23.18 -2.53 37.74
C MET A 935 22.54 -1.86 38.97
N ALA A 936 21.98 -0.68 38.79
CA ALA A 936 21.17 0.01 39.80
C ALA A 936 19.70 -0.40 39.65
N ASN A 937 19.13 -1.04 40.67
CA ASN A 937 17.75 -1.54 40.63
C ASN A 937 16.74 -0.46 41.04
N ILE A 938 16.47 0.48 40.13
CA ILE A 938 15.54 1.60 40.34
C ILE A 938 14.06 1.21 40.13
N ARG A 939 13.77 -0.08 39.89
CA ARG A 939 12.40 -0.60 39.79
C ARG A 939 11.94 -1.31 41.06
N ASN A 940 12.49 -2.50 41.28
CA ASN A 940 12.00 -3.41 42.31
C ASN A 940 12.36 -2.95 43.72
N GLN A 941 13.43 -2.17 43.87
CA GLN A 941 13.86 -1.63 45.15
C GLN A 941 13.41 -0.17 45.35
N ASP A 942 12.72 0.43 44.37
CA ASP A 942 12.45 1.86 44.38
C ASP A 942 11.06 2.20 43.81
N SER A 943 10.89 2.29 42.49
CA SER A 943 9.61 2.71 41.89
C SER A 943 8.38 1.93 42.38
N TRP A 944 8.51 0.61 42.59
CA TRP A 944 7.42 -0.24 43.07
C TRP A 944 7.18 -0.12 44.58
N VAL A 945 8.22 0.23 45.35
CA VAL A 945 8.14 0.34 46.81
C VAL A 945 7.59 1.71 47.22
N HIS A 946 7.89 2.74 46.44
CA HIS A 946 7.61 4.14 46.71
C HIS A 946 6.59 4.74 45.74
N SER A 947 5.65 3.92 45.24
CA SER A 947 4.66 4.34 44.25
C SER A 947 3.75 5.48 44.71
N SER A 948 3.60 5.69 46.02
CA SER A 948 2.83 6.79 46.61
C SER A 948 3.64 8.06 46.87
N ASP A 949 4.96 8.04 46.71
CA ASP A 949 5.84 9.20 46.91
C ASP A 949 6.88 9.35 45.78
N PRO A 950 6.46 9.88 44.62
CA PRO A 950 7.33 10.07 43.45
C PRO A 950 8.59 10.91 43.71
N ALA A 951 8.51 11.88 44.63
CA ALA A 951 9.64 12.76 44.95
C ALA A 951 10.74 11.97 45.66
N SER A 952 10.39 11.27 46.75
CA SER A 952 11.34 10.41 47.48
C SER A 952 11.84 9.25 46.64
N ALA A 953 10.99 8.67 45.77
CA ALA A 953 11.41 7.65 44.81
C ALA A 953 12.49 8.18 43.86
N THR A 954 12.29 9.37 43.29
CA THR A 954 13.28 10.00 42.39
C THR A 954 14.61 10.26 43.10
N ASP A 955 14.59 10.75 44.33
CA ASP A 955 15.83 11.00 45.08
C ASP A 955 16.54 9.70 45.49
N LYS A 956 15.80 8.66 45.85
CA LYS A 956 16.37 7.34 46.10
C LYS A 956 16.94 6.71 44.82
N ALA A 957 16.30 6.87 43.67
CA ALA A 957 16.84 6.43 42.38
C ALA A 957 18.21 7.07 42.11
N LYS A 958 18.34 8.39 42.35
CA LYS A 958 19.62 9.11 42.24
C LYS A 958 20.67 8.50 43.17
N ASP A 959 20.32 8.20 44.41
CA ASP A 959 21.24 7.56 45.36
C ASP A 959 21.68 6.17 44.92
N LEU A 960 20.75 5.33 44.42
CA LEU A 960 21.06 4.01 43.89
C LEU A 960 22.03 4.10 42.71
N VAL A 961 21.81 5.05 41.79
CA VAL A 961 22.70 5.30 40.65
C VAL A 961 24.06 5.79 41.11
N ARG A 962 24.12 6.74 42.07
CA ARG A 962 25.38 7.21 42.67
C ARG A 962 26.20 6.07 43.24
N MET A 963 25.58 5.20 44.03
CA MET A 963 26.26 4.04 44.62
C MET A 963 26.76 3.06 43.55
N ALA A 964 25.95 2.79 42.53
CA ALA A 964 26.34 1.92 41.42
C ALA A 964 27.51 2.50 40.61
N VAL A 965 27.52 3.81 40.33
CA VAL A 965 28.63 4.50 39.66
C VAL A 965 29.90 4.46 40.50
N ALA A 966 29.80 4.75 41.81
CA ALA A 966 30.94 4.67 42.72
C ALA A 966 31.52 3.26 42.80
N ARG A 967 30.67 2.23 42.82
CA ARG A 967 31.09 0.83 42.77
C ARG A 967 31.73 0.47 41.43
N ALA A 968 31.12 0.88 40.33
CA ALA A 968 31.64 0.66 38.99
C ALA A 968 33.05 1.23 38.86
N ALA A 969 33.31 2.44 39.35
CA ALA A 969 34.64 3.06 39.32
C ALA A 969 35.75 2.20 39.98
N LEU A 970 35.39 1.33 40.93
CA LEU A 970 36.31 0.47 41.68
C LEU A 970 36.41 -0.97 41.14
N LEU A 971 35.59 -1.34 40.15
CA LEU A 971 35.67 -2.66 39.52
C LEU A 971 37.04 -2.86 38.89
N LYS A 972 37.49 -4.12 38.76
CA LYS A 972 38.73 -4.50 38.08
C LYS A 972 38.44 -5.68 37.14
N PRO A 973 39.10 -5.76 35.97
CA PRO A 973 38.95 -6.86 35.01
C PRO A 973 39.20 -8.24 35.60
#